data_AF-A0A7C3IPI8-F1
#
_entry.id   AF-A0A7C3IPI8-F1
#
_cell.length_a   1.000
_cell.length_b   1.000
_cell.length_c   1.000
_cell.angle_alpha   90.00
_cell.angle_beta   90.00
_cell.angle_gamma   90.00
#
_symmetry.space_group_name_H-M   'P 1'
#
loop_
_entity.id
_entity.type
_entity.pdbx_description
1 polymer ?
#
loop_
_entity_poly.entity_id
_entity_poly.type
_entity_poly.pdbx_seq_one_letter_code
_entity_poly.pdbx_strand_id
1 'polypeptide(L)'
;MPIPSRGRDVSNHSANNDSSSGSTVLESLLTPSRAKEIAEALPPPSLARLLELAASHTPSAPAFAAKFLETAARVHEREPASLPTWLDTFELLQQAPSVARPGLEAFLEASKRRLQTATLCRWAEQARAIARHSPYLGSEYLVATRTLLGDPGGQAEALATLVSRFLHNEGPRGEFVVRALLRGLPSSRAKIDADVFALWATLGLRLEQPQRGWAFFAGAPPALWRLHREEQRLVLQALSAVTSNDLAWQLYCTLPNALLAFPRPLRQRMAAVLAGSAPAAPAEWLDVVPVAAALLSSLPTSTRNAAVAAMEKVAAVFPAAVPGMLRRIPQIYECATEEQAARWVATGLELCGQDATLARAYFGLETRTSVRVLGASPTAAVFSEVQSWLRKFTHMLAATSVTLRPNPGWTLRPPLEGLFEERIAEVPDRIDFFPTHEENLGLYRFLAMQIAGRFACGTAPEAPAVWPRWKTELESDGSRAHLHDWFLLAEGVRVGVQMAERFPGWSAQQPSLLARFCLRAREIDAGKQPSLPDWLLAWELAGEPLEVLPGPLQVAGAVVRTLSTPLRDPGATVDDSWNVAQLLAQAFRRLFAGAAEADCAPASEVPNYLVPVDLFDGDGPIPDSVPAETSSSGLDRNVSDFQAEITSTEEQAGSGTSLSADALEALMRAGVPIELRQGRSLSIEGLGLYINDLLGKLPQEQLVELQSLLDTEGEPAPRVRRWLANPANGDAYYYDEWDYLLNDYRPAWCRLVEMPVEGDGGEFFQRTLAAYSALLPAVRREFQKIRPDAYEVVRGLEAGEDFDLNAVVDARSDRRARRAPSTKLYVARQREERDIAVLFLVDMSASTDEPVDGVGASRAAAGAASRNPRRIIDITKEALVIMAEALEELGDAYAIYGFSGHGRAQVEFYTVKSFREGLSAAVRGRIGALEPKRSTRMGTALRHALTKMAHVSARSRHILLLSDGFPQDFDYGQDRRSNTYGLRDTTAALRECEAKGVTPFCITVDRAGHDYLREMCPQSRYLVIDDITSLPHELPKIYQRVVTTSKLALPAASFANPHAVGRRSSRR
;
A
#
# COMPACT_ATOMS: atom_id res chain seq x y z
N MET A 1 44.28 -32.52 81.58
CA MET A 1 44.57 -33.30 82.80
C MET A 1 43.77 -32.70 83.97
N PRO A 2 43.36 -33.46 85.01
CA PRO A 2 42.69 -34.77 84.91
C PRO A 2 41.49 -34.96 85.92
N ILE A 3 40.48 -35.76 85.53
CA ILE A 3 39.91 -37.00 86.19
C ILE A 3 39.89 -37.03 87.75
N PRO A 4 38.79 -37.39 88.48
CA PRO A 4 38.01 -38.67 88.38
C PRO A 4 36.46 -38.53 88.48
N SER A 5 35.57 -39.47 88.14
CA SER A 5 35.51 -40.96 87.97
C SER A 5 35.06 -41.79 89.19
N ARG A 6 33.84 -42.36 89.12
CA ARG A 6 33.29 -43.60 89.75
C ARG A 6 31.77 -43.62 89.49
N GLY A 7 31.07 -44.72 89.16
CA GLY A 7 31.45 -46.12 88.99
C GLY A 7 30.50 -47.06 89.74
N ARG A 8 29.63 -47.78 89.01
CA ARG A 8 28.82 -49.00 89.34
C ARG A 8 27.95 -49.29 88.10
N ASP A 9 28.20 -50.32 87.31
CA ASP A 9 27.93 -51.76 87.53
C ASP A 9 26.45 -52.10 87.81
N VAL A 10 25.79 -52.83 86.90
CA VAL A 10 25.52 -54.29 87.00
C VAL A 10 24.57 -54.78 85.86
N SER A 11 25.14 -55.60 84.96
CA SER A 11 24.61 -56.71 84.13
C SER A 11 23.15 -56.81 83.59
N ASN A 12 23.11 -57.24 82.31
CA ASN A 12 22.25 -58.28 81.69
C ASN A 12 20.71 -58.23 81.80
N HIS A 13 20.05 -58.22 80.63
CA HIS A 13 19.09 -59.23 80.12
C HIS A 13 18.85 -58.90 78.62
N SER A 14 19.43 -59.66 77.68
CA SER A 14 18.86 -60.85 77.01
C SER A 14 17.71 -60.55 76.03
N ALA A 15 17.92 -60.89 74.76
CA ALA A 15 17.02 -60.53 73.65
C ALA A 15 15.62 -61.19 73.73
N ASN A 16 14.60 -60.42 73.38
CA ASN A 16 13.29 -60.94 72.99
C ASN A 16 12.58 -59.95 72.05
N ASN A 17 12.79 -60.16 70.74
CA ASN A 17 11.75 -60.25 69.70
C ASN A 17 10.78 -59.07 69.48
N ASP A 18 11.27 -58.04 68.78
CA ASP A 18 10.80 -57.37 67.53
C ASP A 18 9.32 -57.33 67.08
N SER A 19 8.35 -57.98 67.72
CA SER A 19 6.93 -57.91 67.33
C SER A 19 6.15 -56.79 68.05
N SER A 20 6.60 -56.38 69.24
CA SER A 20 5.96 -55.31 70.03
C SER A 20 6.18 -53.91 69.43
N SER A 21 7.36 -53.68 68.85
CA SER A 21 7.74 -52.42 68.20
C SER A 21 6.84 -52.09 67.01
N GLY A 22 6.53 -53.08 66.16
CA GLY A 22 5.64 -52.91 65.00
C GLY A 22 4.22 -52.47 65.36
N SER A 23 3.60 -53.08 66.38
CA SER A 23 2.24 -52.72 66.83
C SER A 23 2.20 -51.29 67.37
N THR A 24 3.19 -50.89 68.18
CA THR A 24 3.26 -49.53 68.74
C THR A 24 3.44 -48.44 67.68
N VAL A 25 4.12 -48.73 66.56
CA VAL A 25 4.25 -47.79 65.44
C VAL A 25 2.91 -47.63 64.69
N LEU A 26 2.16 -48.71 64.49
CA LEU A 26 0.84 -48.65 63.85
C LEU A 26 -0.18 -47.88 64.70
N GLU A 27 -0.26 -48.19 66.00
CA GLU A 27 -1.20 -47.57 66.94
C GLU A 27 -0.91 -46.10 67.23
N SER A 28 0.34 -45.64 67.05
CA SER A 28 0.72 -44.22 67.21
C SER A 28 0.48 -43.36 65.96
N LEU A 29 0.22 -43.98 64.81
CA LEU A 29 0.10 -43.30 63.51
C LEU A 29 -1.31 -43.37 62.89
N LEU A 30 -2.10 -44.39 63.22
CA LEU A 30 -3.40 -44.67 62.62
C LEU A 30 -4.45 -44.99 63.69
N THR A 31 -5.74 -44.87 63.35
CA THR A 31 -6.80 -45.33 64.25
C THR A 31 -6.71 -46.85 64.45
N PRO A 32 -7.00 -47.38 65.66
CA PRO A 32 -6.75 -48.79 65.97
C PRO A 32 -7.54 -49.79 65.10
N SER A 33 -8.70 -49.38 64.57
CA SER A 33 -9.44 -50.16 63.57
C SER A 33 -8.67 -50.27 62.24
N ARG A 34 -8.14 -49.14 61.74
CA ARG A 34 -7.40 -49.03 60.48
C ARG A 34 -6.03 -49.72 60.54
N ALA A 35 -5.36 -49.63 61.69
CA ALA A 35 -4.12 -50.34 61.97
C ALA A 35 -4.30 -51.87 61.84
N LYS A 36 -5.40 -52.39 62.37
CA LYS A 36 -5.75 -53.81 62.29
C LYS A 36 -6.09 -54.26 60.88
N GLU A 37 -6.90 -53.49 60.14
CA GLU A 37 -7.22 -53.75 58.71
C GLU A 37 -5.93 -53.90 57.87
N ILE A 38 -4.94 -53.02 58.06
CA ILE A 38 -3.68 -53.03 57.31
C ILE A 38 -2.79 -54.22 57.71
N ALA A 39 -2.75 -54.59 58.99
CA ALA A 39 -1.97 -55.71 59.49
C ALA A 39 -2.53 -57.08 59.03
N GLU A 40 -3.84 -57.20 58.86
CA GLU A 40 -4.50 -58.41 58.36
C GLU A 40 -4.41 -58.54 56.82
N ALA A 41 -4.29 -57.42 56.10
CA ALA A 41 -4.28 -57.38 54.63
C ALA A 41 -2.91 -57.66 53.96
N LEU A 42 -1.79 -57.61 54.68
CA LEU A 42 -0.44 -57.62 54.07
C LEU A 42 0.41 -58.84 54.48
N PRO A 43 1.21 -59.43 53.56
CA PRO A 43 2.04 -60.58 53.88
C PRO A 43 3.20 -60.22 54.84
N PRO A 44 3.55 -61.09 55.82
CA PRO A 44 4.48 -60.76 56.90
C PRO A 44 5.84 -60.16 56.50
N PRO A 45 6.58 -60.66 55.47
CA PRO A 45 7.88 -60.09 55.12
C PRO A 45 7.76 -58.68 54.49
N SER A 46 6.65 -58.38 53.80
CA SER A 46 6.38 -57.03 53.29
C SER A 46 5.93 -56.09 54.40
N LEU A 47 5.18 -56.59 55.38
CA LEU A 47 4.73 -55.81 56.54
C LEU A 47 5.90 -55.37 57.42
N ALA A 48 6.87 -56.25 57.71
CA ALA A 48 8.06 -55.89 58.48
C ALA A 48 8.86 -54.74 57.83
N ARG A 49 9.16 -54.87 56.53
CA ARG A 49 9.88 -53.85 55.74
C ARG A 49 9.10 -52.53 55.62
N LEU A 50 7.77 -52.60 55.51
CA LEU A 50 6.89 -51.43 55.54
C LEU A 50 6.94 -50.66 56.86
N LEU A 51 6.97 -51.36 57.99
CA LEU A 51 6.99 -50.76 59.32
C LEU A 51 8.35 -50.13 59.64
N GLU A 52 9.45 -50.75 59.20
CA GLU A 52 10.80 -50.19 59.31
C GLU A 52 10.94 -48.88 58.52
N LEU A 53 10.50 -48.87 57.25
CA LEU A 53 10.49 -47.66 56.42
C LEU A 53 9.57 -46.56 57.00
N ALA A 54 8.39 -46.92 57.50
CA ALA A 54 7.48 -45.97 58.15
C ALA A 54 8.10 -45.36 59.42
N ALA A 55 8.70 -46.19 60.27
CA ALA A 55 9.37 -45.76 61.51
C ALA A 55 10.48 -44.74 61.26
N SER A 56 11.22 -44.87 60.15
CA SER A 56 12.25 -43.91 59.75
C SER A 56 11.73 -42.47 59.54
N HIS A 57 10.44 -42.32 59.20
CA HIS A 57 9.81 -41.02 58.95
C HIS A 57 8.98 -40.48 60.12
N THR A 58 8.47 -41.36 60.99
CA THR A 58 7.67 -41.04 62.18
C THR A 58 8.13 -39.81 62.98
N PRO A 59 9.41 -39.65 63.38
CA PRO A 59 9.83 -38.50 64.19
C PRO A 59 9.82 -37.16 63.45
N SER A 60 9.67 -37.15 62.12
CA SER A 60 9.78 -35.95 61.28
C SER A 60 8.47 -35.53 60.58
N ALA A 61 7.51 -36.45 60.44
CA ALA A 61 6.16 -36.22 59.92
C ALA A 61 5.27 -37.48 60.11
N PRO A 62 4.56 -37.65 61.24
CA PRO A 62 3.73 -38.83 61.48
C PRO A 62 2.61 -39.00 60.44
N ALA A 63 2.00 -37.90 59.99
CA ALA A 63 0.96 -37.92 58.95
C ALA A 63 1.45 -38.49 57.58
N PHE A 64 2.75 -38.39 57.29
CA PHE A 64 3.34 -38.97 56.08
C PHE A 64 3.46 -40.49 56.19
N ALA A 65 3.97 -40.99 57.33
CA ALA A 65 4.09 -42.41 57.61
C ALA A 65 2.72 -43.12 57.61
N ALA A 66 1.70 -42.49 58.21
CA ALA A 66 0.31 -42.94 58.12
C ALA A 66 -0.19 -43.04 56.67
N LYS A 67 0.04 -42.00 55.86
CA LYS A 67 -0.35 -41.96 54.43
C LYS A 67 0.38 -43.00 53.57
N PHE A 68 1.63 -43.32 53.91
CA PHE A 68 2.42 -44.38 53.26
C PHE A 68 1.79 -45.76 53.49
N LEU A 69 1.53 -46.12 54.75
CA LEU A 69 0.93 -47.40 55.14
C LEU A 69 -0.46 -47.61 54.50
N GLU A 70 -1.33 -46.59 54.53
CA GLU A 70 -2.64 -46.65 53.84
C GLU A 70 -2.51 -46.84 52.32
N THR A 71 -1.44 -46.33 51.71
CA THR A 71 -1.22 -46.44 50.25
C THR A 71 -0.71 -47.82 49.88
N ALA A 72 0.21 -48.38 50.67
CA ALA A 72 0.76 -49.72 50.45
C ALA A 72 -0.33 -50.81 50.53
N ALA A 73 -1.23 -50.73 51.52
CA ALA A 73 -2.38 -51.64 51.63
C ALA A 73 -3.26 -51.60 50.36
N ARG A 74 -3.59 -50.40 49.87
CA ARG A 74 -4.39 -50.23 48.64
C ARG A 74 -3.70 -50.67 47.36
N VAL A 75 -2.36 -50.70 47.32
CA VAL A 75 -1.60 -51.27 46.20
C VAL A 75 -1.69 -52.80 46.27
N HIS A 76 -1.54 -53.39 47.45
CA HIS A 76 -1.65 -54.83 47.66
C HIS A 76 -3.06 -55.38 47.34
N GLU A 77 -4.12 -54.67 47.75
CA GLU A 77 -5.52 -54.98 47.39
C GLU A 77 -5.77 -55.08 45.87
N ARG A 78 -4.94 -54.42 45.05
CA ARG A 78 -5.13 -54.30 43.59
C ARG A 78 -4.19 -55.20 42.79
N GLU A 79 -2.91 -55.18 43.14
CA GLU A 79 -1.85 -55.94 42.48
C GLU A 79 -0.96 -56.60 43.54
N PRO A 80 -1.41 -57.69 44.20
CA PRO A 80 -0.69 -58.28 45.34
C PRO A 80 0.71 -58.78 44.97
N ALA A 81 0.90 -59.23 43.72
CA ALA A 81 2.20 -59.65 43.18
C ALA A 81 3.17 -58.49 42.89
N SER A 82 2.68 -57.26 42.71
CA SER A 82 3.48 -56.08 42.38
C SER A 82 3.99 -55.32 43.62
N LEU A 83 3.48 -55.65 44.82
CA LEU A 83 3.83 -54.95 46.06
C LEU A 83 5.35 -54.91 46.34
N PRO A 84 6.13 -56.01 46.22
CA PRO A 84 7.57 -55.96 46.48
C PRO A 84 8.29 -54.96 45.56
N THR A 85 7.98 -54.98 44.26
CA THR A 85 8.54 -54.08 43.26
C THR A 85 8.19 -52.61 43.53
N TRP A 86 6.98 -52.34 44.05
CA TRP A 86 6.59 -50.99 44.48
C TRP A 86 7.38 -50.52 45.71
N LEU A 87 7.61 -51.40 46.68
CA LEU A 87 8.44 -51.10 47.86
C LEU A 87 9.90 -50.83 47.48
N ASP A 88 10.50 -51.68 46.65
CA ASP A 88 11.86 -51.49 46.12
C ASP A 88 11.96 -50.14 45.38
N THR A 89 10.94 -49.77 44.61
CA THR A 89 10.88 -48.48 43.89
C THR A 89 10.83 -47.29 44.85
N PHE A 90 10.00 -47.36 45.90
CA PHE A 90 9.88 -46.30 46.91
C PHE A 90 11.19 -46.12 47.69
N GLU A 91 11.80 -47.23 48.10
CA GLU A 91 13.09 -47.24 48.81
C GLU A 91 14.22 -46.65 47.94
N LEU A 92 14.28 -47.00 46.65
CA LEU A 92 15.25 -46.43 45.71
C LEU A 92 15.05 -44.93 45.41
N LEU A 93 13.84 -44.38 45.60
CA LEU A 93 13.60 -42.93 45.56
C LEU A 93 14.13 -42.22 46.82
N GLN A 94 14.18 -42.92 47.95
CA GLN A 94 14.63 -42.40 49.24
C GLN A 94 16.16 -42.45 49.41
N GLN A 95 16.84 -43.42 48.79
CA GLN A 95 18.28 -43.70 49.01
C GLN A 95 19.26 -43.00 48.03
N ALA A 96 18.81 -42.65 46.82
CA ALA A 96 19.59 -41.83 45.86
C ALA A 96 19.56 -40.34 46.28
N PRO A 97 20.28 -39.37 45.64
CA PRO A 97 20.28 -37.96 46.08
C PRO A 97 18.85 -37.44 46.31
N SER A 98 18.55 -37.17 47.58
CA SER A 98 17.23 -37.47 48.14
C SER A 98 16.13 -36.60 47.56
N VAL A 99 15.14 -37.24 46.93
CA VAL A 99 13.91 -36.55 46.50
C VAL A 99 13.21 -35.99 47.74
N ALA A 100 13.04 -34.66 47.79
CA ALA A 100 12.41 -34.01 48.92
C ALA A 100 10.97 -34.51 49.16
N ARG A 101 10.51 -34.47 50.43
CA ARG A 101 9.21 -34.98 50.91
C ARG A 101 8.00 -34.69 49.99
N PRO A 102 7.83 -33.49 49.39
CA PRO A 102 6.72 -33.23 48.46
C PRO A 102 6.68 -34.16 47.24
N GLY A 103 7.84 -34.60 46.74
CA GLY A 103 7.94 -35.56 45.64
C GLY A 103 7.51 -36.96 46.05
N LEU A 104 7.92 -37.43 47.25
CA LEU A 104 7.48 -38.70 47.81
C LEU A 104 5.96 -38.70 48.07
N GLU A 105 5.41 -37.59 48.59
CA GLU A 105 3.96 -37.41 48.74
C GLU A 105 3.20 -37.46 47.41
N ALA A 106 3.79 -36.90 46.35
CA ALA A 106 3.24 -36.99 44.99
C ALA A 106 3.27 -38.42 44.44
N PHE A 107 4.30 -39.20 44.72
CA PHE A 107 4.39 -40.62 44.36
C PHE A 107 3.32 -41.46 45.07
N LEU A 108 3.09 -41.23 46.37
CA LEU A 108 2.01 -41.89 47.11
C LEU A 108 0.63 -41.49 46.59
N GLU A 109 0.42 -40.22 46.27
CA GLU A 109 -0.86 -39.75 45.71
C GLU A 109 -1.13 -40.31 44.30
N ALA A 110 -0.08 -40.49 43.48
CA ALA A 110 -0.18 -41.18 42.20
C ALA A 110 -0.48 -42.68 42.37
N SER A 111 0.16 -43.35 43.33
CA SER A 111 -0.05 -44.77 43.65
C SER A 111 -1.48 -45.09 44.13
N LYS A 112 -2.21 -44.09 44.65
CA LYS A 112 -3.65 -44.23 44.98
C LYS A 112 -4.55 -44.34 43.74
N ARG A 113 -4.10 -43.91 42.55
CA ARG A 113 -4.85 -44.00 41.28
C ARG A 113 -4.82 -45.43 40.71
N ARG A 114 -5.77 -45.80 39.84
CA ARG A 114 -5.79 -47.12 39.16
C ARG A 114 -4.78 -47.15 38.00
N LEU A 115 -3.49 -47.16 38.33
CA LEU A 115 -2.37 -47.23 37.39
C LEU A 115 -1.59 -48.53 37.61
N GLN A 116 -1.04 -49.11 36.54
CA GLN A 116 -0.18 -50.30 36.64
C GLN A 116 1.13 -49.97 37.37
N THR A 117 1.58 -50.88 38.24
CA THR A 117 2.80 -50.67 39.03
C THR A 117 4.03 -50.44 38.16
N ALA A 118 4.16 -51.15 37.01
CA ALA A 118 5.27 -50.99 36.07
C ALA A 118 5.41 -49.56 35.48
N THR A 119 4.31 -48.80 35.38
CA THR A 119 4.34 -47.41 34.92
C THR A 119 4.79 -46.46 36.03
N LEU A 120 4.40 -46.73 37.28
CA LEU A 120 4.88 -46.00 38.45
C LEU A 120 6.38 -46.23 38.69
N CYS A 121 6.87 -47.46 38.47
CA CYS A 121 8.30 -47.78 38.51
C CYS A 121 9.10 -46.94 37.50
N ARG A 122 8.76 -46.99 36.20
CA ARG A 122 9.44 -46.20 35.16
C ARG A 122 9.45 -44.69 35.46
N TRP A 123 8.34 -44.16 35.96
CA TRP A 123 8.22 -42.75 36.33
C TRP A 123 9.10 -42.37 37.53
N ALA A 124 9.21 -43.25 38.54
CA ALA A 124 10.11 -43.08 39.66
C ALA A 124 11.59 -43.14 39.24
N GLU A 125 11.96 -44.04 38.32
CA GLU A 125 13.33 -44.12 37.79
C GLU A 125 13.74 -42.87 37.01
N GLN A 126 12.81 -42.28 36.25
CA GLN A 126 13.00 -40.99 35.58
C GLN A 126 13.22 -39.86 36.60
N ALA A 127 12.40 -39.79 37.65
CA ALA A 127 12.57 -38.80 38.72
C ALA A 127 13.93 -38.96 39.43
N ARG A 128 14.37 -40.20 39.66
CA ARG A 128 15.68 -40.54 40.23
C ARG A 128 16.84 -40.14 39.32
N ALA A 129 16.70 -40.26 38.00
CA ALA A 129 17.69 -39.79 37.02
C ALA A 129 17.82 -38.25 37.01
N ILE A 130 16.70 -37.53 37.13
CA ILE A 130 16.66 -36.07 37.28
C ILE A 130 17.28 -35.65 38.62
N ALA A 131 16.96 -36.35 39.71
CA ALA A 131 17.45 -36.07 41.06
C ALA A 131 19.00 -36.16 41.20
N ARG A 132 19.67 -36.93 40.32
CA ARG A 132 21.14 -36.98 40.24
C ARG A 132 21.79 -35.66 39.86
N HIS A 133 21.05 -34.75 39.22
CA HIS A 133 21.53 -33.42 38.84
C HIS A 133 21.14 -32.38 39.91
N SER A 134 19.90 -32.43 40.40
CA SER A 134 19.44 -31.64 41.55
C SER A 134 18.31 -32.38 42.30
N PRO A 135 18.44 -32.65 43.61
CA PRO A 135 17.42 -33.37 44.39
C PRO A 135 16.09 -32.60 44.47
N TYR A 136 16.15 -31.27 44.37
CA TYR A 136 14.97 -30.41 44.37
C TYR A 136 14.17 -30.58 43.06
N LEU A 137 14.83 -30.61 41.90
CA LEU A 137 14.19 -30.83 40.60
C LEU A 137 13.49 -32.19 40.51
N GLY A 138 14.09 -33.25 41.06
CA GLY A 138 13.46 -34.57 41.12
C GLY A 138 12.11 -34.54 41.87
N SER A 139 12.02 -33.72 42.93
CA SER A 139 10.77 -33.53 43.68
C SER A 139 9.74 -32.67 42.94
N GLU A 140 10.14 -31.57 42.29
CA GLU A 140 9.20 -30.77 41.48
C GLU A 140 8.71 -31.54 40.24
N TYR A 141 9.54 -32.41 39.64
CA TYR A 141 9.14 -33.29 38.54
C TYR A 141 7.98 -34.19 38.95
N LEU A 142 8.10 -34.91 40.09
CA LEU A 142 7.02 -35.77 40.59
C LEU A 142 5.75 -34.96 40.90
N VAL A 143 5.87 -33.80 41.55
CA VAL A 143 4.73 -32.94 41.92
C VAL A 143 3.99 -32.41 40.68
N ALA A 144 4.72 -32.00 39.63
CA ALA A 144 4.14 -31.48 38.40
C ALA A 144 3.51 -32.60 37.54
N THR A 145 4.21 -33.72 37.37
CA THR A 145 3.84 -34.77 36.41
C THR A 145 2.87 -35.82 36.93
N ARG A 146 2.60 -35.87 38.25
CA ARG A 146 1.61 -36.80 38.87
C ARG A 146 0.22 -36.81 38.21
N THR A 147 -0.16 -35.73 37.52
CA THR A 147 -1.44 -35.65 36.80
C THR A 147 -1.41 -36.18 35.37
N LEU A 148 -0.23 -36.30 34.75
CA LEU A 148 -0.03 -36.82 33.38
C LEU A 148 0.00 -38.36 33.34
N LEU A 149 0.14 -39.00 34.51
CA LEU A 149 0.10 -40.45 34.64
C LEU A 149 -1.31 -40.99 34.38
N GLY A 150 -1.47 -41.65 33.24
CA GLY A 150 -2.73 -42.24 32.76
C GLY A 150 -3.11 -41.84 31.34
N ASP A 151 -2.43 -40.87 30.73
CA ASP A 151 -2.61 -40.51 29.32
C ASP A 151 -1.93 -41.56 28.41
N PRO A 152 -2.62 -42.15 27.42
CA PRO A 152 -2.03 -43.11 26.48
C PRO A 152 -0.89 -42.55 25.61
N GLY A 153 -0.73 -41.22 25.52
CA GLY A 153 0.27 -40.56 24.67
C GLY A 153 1.72 -40.50 25.19
N GLY A 154 2.06 -41.15 26.31
CA GLY A 154 3.45 -41.24 26.80
C GLY A 154 4.11 -39.91 27.22
N GLN A 155 3.31 -38.86 27.44
CA GLN A 155 3.79 -37.48 27.65
C GLN A 155 4.79 -37.34 28.82
N ALA A 156 4.62 -38.11 29.90
CA ALA A 156 5.55 -38.11 31.02
C ALA A 156 6.94 -38.63 30.63
N GLU A 157 7.02 -39.67 29.80
CA GLU A 157 8.30 -40.23 29.32
C GLU A 157 8.99 -39.29 28.31
N ALA A 158 8.21 -38.64 27.45
CA ALA A 158 8.70 -37.60 26.54
C ALA A 158 9.27 -36.40 27.31
N LEU A 159 8.56 -35.93 28.34
CA LEU A 159 9.02 -34.86 29.23
C LEU A 159 10.27 -35.28 30.02
N ALA A 160 10.34 -36.49 30.57
CA ALA A 160 11.53 -37.00 31.26
C ALA A 160 12.76 -37.01 30.35
N THR A 161 12.59 -37.48 29.11
CA THR A 161 13.64 -37.50 28.09
C THR A 161 14.11 -36.09 27.75
N LEU A 162 13.17 -35.15 27.62
CA LEU A 162 13.40 -33.75 27.30
C LEU A 162 14.12 -33.02 28.46
N VAL A 163 13.65 -33.17 29.71
CA VAL A 163 14.32 -32.64 30.92
C VAL A 163 15.74 -33.20 31.07
N SER A 164 15.92 -34.50 30.83
CA SER A 164 17.25 -35.14 30.92
C SER A 164 18.24 -34.58 29.88
N ARG A 165 17.78 -34.15 28.70
CA ARG A 165 18.62 -33.47 27.70
C ARG A 165 19.07 -32.08 28.17
N PHE A 166 18.23 -31.29 28.84
CA PHE A 166 18.65 -29.97 29.37
C PHE A 166 19.70 -30.06 30.45
N LEU A 167 19.49 -30.96 31.41
CA LEU A 167 20.40 -31.13 32.53
C LEU A 167 21.77 -31.65 32.08
N HIS A 168 21.85 -32.32 30.92
CA HIS A 168 23.09 -32.75 30.30
C HIS A 168 23.77 -31.66 29.45
N ASN A 169 23.01 -30.88 28.67
CA ASN A 169 23.59 -29.91 27.71
C ASN A 169 23.91 -28.53 28.32
N GLU A 170 23.06 -28.00 29.20
CA GLU A 170 23.11 -26.58 29.65
C GLU A 170 23.61 -26.39 31.10
N GLY A 171 23.97 -27.49 31.78
CA GLY A 171 24.47 -27.47 33.15
C GLY A 171 23.55 -26.71 34.13
N PRO A 172 24.09 -25.82 35.01
CA PRO A 172 23.29 -25.15 36.04
C PRO A 172 22.29 -24.12 35.50
N ARG A 173 22.38 -23.70 34.23
CA ARG A 173 21.34 -22.85 33.61
C ARG A 173 20.08 -23.66 33.27
N GLY A 174 20.26 -24.91 32.85
CA GLY A 174 19.18 -25.85 32.59
C GLY A 174 18.27 -26.09 33.81
N GLU A 175 18.80 -26.04 35.03
CA GLU A 175 17.99 -26.18 36.26
C GLU A 175 16.91 -25.10 36.37
N PHE A 176 17.23 -23.83 36.09
CA PHE A 176 16.27 -22.73 36.17
C PHE A 176 15.16 -22.85 35.12
N VAL A 177 15.51 -23.26 33.90
CA VAL A 177 14.56 -23.47 32.78
C VAL A 177 13.66 -24.68 33.03
N VAL A 178 14.22 -25.80 33.48
CA VAL A 178 13.45 -26.99 33.90
C VAL A 178 12.48 -26.64 35.02
N ARG A 179 12.90 -25.84 36.00
CA ARG A 179 12.04 -25.36 37.08
C ARG A 179 10.87 -24.52 36.56
N ALA A 180 11.11 -23.63 35.59
CA ALA A 180 10.06 -22.82 34.96
C ALA A 180 9.07 -23.69 34.16
N LEU A 181 9.59 -24.64 33.36
CA LEU A 181 8.79 -25.61 32.61
C LEU A 181 7.88 -26.43 33.54
N LEU A 182 8.43 -27.04 34.59
CA LEU A 182 7.68 -27.86 35.54
C LEU A 182 6.60 -27.07 36.31
N ARG A 183 6.82 -25.77 36.53
CA ARG A 183 5.85 -24.85 37.15
C ARG A 183 4.80 -24.31 36.18
N GLY A 184 5.05 -24.33 34.87
CA GLY A 184 4.08 -23.96 33.81
C GLY A 184 3.10 -25.08 33.45
N LEU A 185 3.55 -26.35 33.47
CA LEU A 185 2.74 -27.54 33.20
C LEU A 185 1.36 -27.62 33.93
N PRO A 186 1.20 -27.17 35.18
CA PRO A 186 -0.07 -27.20 35.89
C PRO A 186 -1.17 -26.30 35.30
N SER A 187 -0.80 -25.33 34.47
CA SER A 187 -1.70 -24.30 33.90
C SER A 187 -2.19 -24.65 32.49
N SER A 188 -1.40 -25.39 31.72
CA SER A 188 -1.66 -25.78 30.32
C SER A 188 -2.48 -27.07 30.17
N ARG A 189 -3.30 -27.40 31.19
CA ARG A 189 -3.41 -28.77 31.73
C ARG A 189 -4.48 -29.70 31.13
N ALA A 190 -4.94 -29.54 29.88
CA ALA A 190 -6.12 -30.29 29.41
C ALA A 190 -6.20 -30.74 27.93
N LYS A 191 -5.41 -30.19 26.98
CA LYS A 191 -5.63 -30.43 25.53
C LYS A 191 -4.35 -30.32 24.66
N ILE A 192 -3.24 -30.89 25.12
CA ILE A 192 -1.96 -30.82 24.37
C ILE A 192 -1.46 -32.23 24.07
N ASP A 193 -1.32 -32.55 22.79
CA ASP A 193 -0.70 -33.80 22.34
C ASP A 193 0.82 -33.79 22.49
N ALA A 194 1.41 -34.98 22.64
CA ALA A 194 2.85 -35.16 22.86
C ALA A 194 3.72 -34.43 21.81
N ASP A 195 3.33 -34.46 20.53
CA ASP A 195 4.04 -33.77 19.44
C ASP A 195 4.05 -32.24 19.60
N VAL A 196 2.88 -31.68 19.97
CA VAL A 196 2.69 -30.23 20.14
C VAL A 196 3.47 -29.77 21.37
N PHE A 197 3.44 -30.57 22.44
CA PHE A 197 4.23 -30.35 23.64
C PHE A 197 5.74 -30.36 23.33
N ALA A 198 6.23 -31.34 22.57
CA ALA A 198 7.63 -31.42 22.19
C ALA A 198 8.09 -30.19 21.37
N LEU A 199 7.26 -29.72 20.43
CA LEU A 199 7.54 -28.49 19.66
C LEU A 199 7.57 -27.24 20.53
N TRP A 200 6.57 -27.05 21.41
CA TRP A 200 6.53 -25.91 22.33
C TRP A 200 7.73 -25.90 23.29
N ALA A 201 8.02 -27.05 23.87
CA ALA A 201 9.17 -27.22 24.75
C ALA A 201 10.47 -26.92 23.99
N THR A 202 10.63 -27.38 22.74
CA THR A 202 11.83 -27.13 21.92
C THR A 202 12.01 -25.64 21.57
N LEU A 203 10.91 -24.94 21.27
CA LEU A 203 10.95 -23.52 20.96
C LEU A 203 11.45 -22.67 22.14
N GLY A 204 10.97 -22.95 23.36
CA GLY A 204 11.31 -22.15 24.55
C GLY A 204 12.79 -22.15 24.94
N LEU A 205 13.52 -23.21 24.58
CA LEU A 205 14.97 -23.35 24.77
C LEU A 205 15.73 -22.49 23.75
N ARG A 206 15.27 -22.48 22.50
CA ARG A 206 15.95 -21.72 21.45
C ARG A 206 15.90 -20.22 21.75
N LEU A 207 14.83 -19.76 22.39
CA LEU A 207 14.57 -18.36 22.78
C LEU A 207 15.39 -17.90 24.02
N GLU A 208 16.45 -18.61 24.41
CA GLU A 208 17.16 -18.36 25.67
C GLU A 208 17.84 -16.99 25.79
N GLN A 209 17.10 -16.06 26.41
CA GLN A 209 17.65 -15.09 27.35
C GLN A 209 17.06 -15.39 28.74
N PRO A 210 17.82 -15.30 29.84
CA PRO A 210 17.41 -15.80 31.16
C PRO A 210 16.11 -15.18 31.71
N GLN A 211 15.80 -13.94 31.35
CA GLN A 211 14.53 -13.29 31.71
C GLN A 211 13.35 -13.74 30.83
N ARG A 212 13.59 -14.03 29.54
CA ARG A 212 12.55 -14.36 28.55
C ARG A 212 12.16 -15.84 28.57
N GLY A 213 13.11 -16.75 28.80
CA GLY A 213 12.82 -18.19 28.93
C GLY A 213 11.87 -18.48 30.10
N TRP A 214 12.04 -17.79 31.23
CA TRP A 214 11.10 -17.87 32.35
C TRP A 214 9.70 -17.36 31.95
N ALA A 215 9.61 -16.20 31.29
CA ALA A 215 8.34 -15.65 30.83
C ALA A 215 7.63 -16.55 29.80
N PHE A 216 8.36 -17.24 28.93
CA PHE A 216 7.82 -18.20 27.95
C PHE A 216 7.12 -19.39 28.64
N PHE A 217 7.78 -20.02 29.61
CA PHE A 217 7.24 -21.19 30.31
C PHE A 217 6.23 -20.84 31.41
N ALA A 218 6.35 -19.68 32.05
CA ALA A 218 5.42 -19.21 33.09
C ALA A 218 4.17 -18.51 32.53
N GLY A 219 4.27 -17.89 31.34
CA GLY A 219 3.27 -16.96 30.78
C GLY A 219 2.79 -17.31 29.36
N ALA A 220 2.76 -18.61 29.01
CA ALA A 220 2.28 -19.06 27.70
C ALA A 220 0.90 -18.44 27.35
N PRO A 221 0.73 -17.78 26.19
CA PRO A 221 -0.49 -17.05 25.85
C PRO A 221 -1.74 -17.93 25.98
N PRO A 222 -2.76 -17.56 26.79
CA PRO A 222 -3.97 -18.36 26.96
C PRO A 222 -4.70 -18.65 25.65
N ALA A 223 -4.49 -17.81 24.63
CA ALA A 223 -5.01 -17.98 23.28
C ALA A 223 -4.43 -19.21 22.55
N LEU A 224 -3.15 -19.56 22.77
CA LEU A 224 -2.52 -20.72 22.12
C LEU A 224 -3.28 -22.01 22.47
N TRP A 225 -3.65 -22.18 23.73
CA TRP A 225 -4.39 -23.35 24.23
C TRP A 225 -5.88 -23.36 23.87
N ARG A 226 -6.41 -22.27 23.26
CA ARG A 226 -7.77 -22.18 22.71
C ARG A 226 -7.84 -22.57 21.23
N LEU A 227 -6.70 -22.66 20.54
CA LEU A 227 -6.60 -23.13 19.15
C LEU A 227 -6.80 -24.65 19.05
N HIS A 228 -7.16 -25.14 17.87
CA HIS A 228 -7.27 -26.58 17.57
C HIS A 228 -5.88 -27.25 17.50
N ARG A 229 -5.82 -28.59 17.68
CA ARG A 229 -4.56 -29.37 17.69
C ARG A 229 -3.62 -29.04 16.51
N GLU A 230 -4.18 -29.03 15.30
CA GLU A 230 -3.41 -28.78 14.08
C GLU A 230 -2.97 -27.32 13.95
N GLU A 231 -3.80 -26.38 14.41
CA GLU A 231 -3.48 -24.96 14.47
C GLU A 231 -2.31 -24.70 15.44
N GLN A 232 -2.36 -25.30 16.65
CA GLN A 232 -1.27 -25.23 17.63
C GLN A 232 0.05 -25.75 17.05
N ARG A 233 0.01 -26.90 16.36
CA ARG A 233 1.18 -27.49 15.70
C ARG A 233 1.76 -26.55 14.64
N LEU A 234 0.94 -26.02 13.74
CA LEU A 234 1.38 -25.12 12.67
C LEU A 234 2.02 -23.83 13.22
N VAL A 235 1.40 -23.22 14.24
CA VAL A 235 1.95 -22.04 14.94
C VAL A 235 3.33 -22.31 15.51
N LEU A 236 3.50 -23.41 16.25
CA LEU A 236 4.77 -23.73 16.88
C LEU A 236 5.85 -24.13 15.86
N GLN A 237 5.47 -24.78 14.76
CA GLN A 237 6.38 -25.05 13.64
C GLN A 237 6.86 -23.75 12.98
N ALA A 238 5.96 -22.79 12.73
CA ALA A 238 6.29 -21.47 12.18
C ALA A 238 7.38 -20.78 13.01
N LEU A 239 7.13 -20.65 14.32
CA LEU A 239 8.03 -19.98 15.27
C LEU A 239 9.38 -20.72 15.41
N SER A 240 9.35 -22.05 15.34
CA SER A 240 10.55 -22.90 15.40
C SER A 240 11.44 -22.82 14.15
N ALA A 241 10.91 -22.28 13.04
CA ALA A 241 11.66 -22.05 11.81
C ALA A 241 12.15 -20.59 11.64
N VAL A 242 11.58 -19.61 12.35
CA VAL A 242 12.12 -18.23 12.40
C VAL A 242 13.52 -18.21 13.03
N THR A 243 14.50 -17.60 12.38
CA THR A 243 15.91 -17.58 12.84
C THR A 243 16.19 -16.58 13.96
N SER A 244 15.50 -15.43 13.98
CA SER A 244 15.66 -14.41 15.02
C SER A 244 14.84 -14.75 16.28
N ASN A 245 15.51 -14.89 17.42
CA ASN A 245 14.86 -15.16 18.69
C ASN A 245 13.98 -13.99 19.17
N ASP A 246 14.36 -12.74 18.91
CA ASP A 246 13.60 -11.56 19.32
C ASP A 246 12.26 -11.48 18.57
N LEU A 247 12.30 -11.69 17.24
CA LEU A 247 11.09 -11.72 16.41
C LEU A 247 10.23 -12.94 16.70
N ALA A 248 10.82 -14.12 16.91
CA ALA A 248 10.08 -15.32 17.28
C ALA A 248 9.37 -15.20 18.64
N TRP A 249 9.96 -14.50 19.62
CA TRP A 249 9.30 -14.17 20.88
C TRP A 249 8.12 -13.21 20.67
N GLN A 250 8.30 -12.13 19.90
CA GLN A 250 7.23 -11.16 19.61
C GLN A 250 6.06 -11.80 18.85
N LEU A 251 6.34 -12.65 17.86
CA LEU A 251 5.33 -13.43 17.14
C LEU A 251 4.64 -14.46 18.06
N TYR A 252 5.35 -15.10 18.99
CA TYR A 252 4.75 -16.01 19.97
C TYR A 252 3.67 -15.31 20.83
N CYS A 253 3.91 -14.05 21.23
CA CYS A 253 2.95 -13.27 22.01
C CYS A 253 1.72 -12.79 21.20
N THR A 254 1.88 -12.44 19.92
CA THR A 254 0.83 -11.80 19.11
C THR A 254 0.00 -12.79 18.28
N LEU A 255 0.66 -13.75 17.63
CA LEU A 255 0.08 -14.59 16.59
C LEU A 255 -1.07 -15.52 17.07
N PRO A 256 -1.06 -16.11 18.27
CA PRO A 256 -2.19 -16.90 18.77
C PRO A 256 -3.47 -16.08 18.99
N ASN A 257 -3.34 -14.82 19.43
CA ASN A 257 -4.48 -13.91 19.60
C ASN A 257 -5.07 -13.51 18.25
N ALA A 258 -4.22 -13.16 17.28
CA ALA A 258 -4.64 -12.84 15.92
C ALA A 258 -5.35 -14.01 15.23
N LEU A 259 -4.86 -15.25 15.40
CA LEU A 259 -5.50 -16.44 14.83
C LEU A 259 -6.93 -16.68 15.38
N LEU A 260 -7.18 -16.38 16.66
CA LEU A 260 -8.51 -16.50 17.23
C LEU A 260 -9.53 -15.52 16.65
N ALA A 261 -9.09 -14.37 16.14
CA ALA A 261 -9.96 -13.39 15.49
C ALA A 261 -10.50 -13.87 14.13
N PHE A 262 -9.90 -14.90 13.51
CA PHE A 262 -10.43 -15.48 12.28
C PHE A 262 -11.62 -16.42 12.53
N PRO A 263 -12.61 -16.46 11.61
CA PRO A 263 -13.64 -17.50 11.57
C PRO A 263 -13.02 -18.91 11.48
N ARG A 264 -13.62 -19.89 12.17
CA ARG A 264 -13.12 -21.28 12.22
C ARG A 264 -12.71 -21.88 10.85
N PRO A 265 -13.49 -21.74 9.75
CA PRO A 265 -13.13 -22.35 8.46
C PRO A 265 -11.84 -21.80 7.83
N LEU A 266 -11.49 -20.54 8.14
CA LEU A 266 -10.33 -19.87 7.58
C LEU A 266 -9.09 -19.97 8.47
N ARG A 267 -9.28 -20.20 9.78
CA ARG A 267 -8.21 -20.16 10.79
C ARG A 267 -7.11 -21.18 10.53
N GLN A 268 -7.45 -22.43 10.26
CA GLN A 268 -6.47 -23.49 9.96
C GLN A 268 -5.68 -23.19 8.68
N ARG A 269 -6.34 -22.69 7.64
CA ARG A 269 -5.72 -22.31 6.37
C ARG A 269 -4.74 -21.14 6.56
N MET A 270 -5.16 -20.10 7.29
CA MET A 270 -4.27 -18.99 7.65
C MET A 270 -3.10 -19.43 8.54
N ALA A 271 -3.30 -20.37 9.46
CA ALA A 271 -2.21 -20.96 10.25
C ALA A 271 -1.20 -21.72 9.37
N ALA A 272 -1.65 -22.39 8.31
CA ALA A 272 -0.78 -23.05 7.34
C ALA A 272 0.00 -22.04 6.47
N VAL A 273 -0.67 -20.99 5.99
CA VAL A 273 -0.02 -19.86 5.27
C VAL A 273 1.06 -19.23 6.14
N LEU A 274 0.76 -18.92 7.41
CA LEU A 274 1.71 -18.38 8.38
C LEU A 274 2.89 -19.35 8.61
N ALA A 275 2.64 -20.65 8.74
CA ALA A 275 3.69 -21.65 8.93
C ALA A 275 4.66 -21.74 7.74
N GLY A 276 4.17 -21.61 6.51
CA GLY A 276 5.01 -21.58 5.31
C GLY A 276 5.80 -20.28 5.12
N SER A 277 5.29 -19.14 5.61
CA SER A 277 5.78 -17.81 5.25
C SER A 277 6.49 -17.02 6.37
N ALA A 278 6.11 -17.21 7.63
CA ALA A 278 6.71 -16.51 8.77
C ALA A 278 8.25 -16.63 8.86
N PRO A 279 8.89 -17.77 8.54
CA PRO A 279 10.35 -17.88 8.58
C PRO A 279 11.09 -16.98 7.60
N ALA A 280 10.45 -16.63 6.47
CA ALA A 280 11.08 -15.89 5.36
C ALA A 280 10.86 -14.36 5.41
N ALA A 281 9.92 -13.90 6.24
CA ALA A 281 9.57 -12.50 6.43
C ALA A 281 9.00 -12.22 7.86
N PRO A 282 9.75 -12.54 8.94
CA PRO A 282 9.22 -12.52 10.30
C PRO A 282 8.90 -11.11 10.82
N ALA A 283 9.61 -10.08 10.36
CA ALA A 283 9.36 -8.70 10.76
C ALA A 283 8.11 -8.14 10.05
N GLU A 284 8.01 -8.37 8.75
CA GLU A 284 6.89 -7.95 7.92
C GLU A 284 5.57 -8.62 8.34
N TRP A 285 5.64 -9.87 8.84
CA TRP A 285 4.50 -10.53 9.46
C TRP A 285 4.12 -9.90 10.81
N LEU A 286 5.06 -9.49 11.65
CA LEU A 286 4.75 -8.89 12.95
C LEU A 286 3.91 -7.61 12.81
N ASP A 287 4.17 -6.79 11.78
CA ASP A 287 3.38 -5.61 11.44
C ASP A 287 1.93 -5.95 11.03
N VAL A 288 1.75 -7.03 10.25
CA VAL A 288 0.48 -7.33 9.56
C VAL A 288 -0.41 -8.28 10.39
N VAL A 289 0.17 -9.16 11.20
CA VAL A 289 -0.55 -10.13 12.06
C VAL A 289 -1.69 -9.48 12.87
N PRO A 290 -1.51 -8.33 13.56
CA PRO A 290 -2.57 -7.71 14.36
C PRO A 290 -3.80 -7.28 13.55
N VAL A 291 -3.62 -6.88 12.29
CA VAL A 291 -4.69 -6.38 11.40
C VAL A 291 -5.18 -7.41 10.38
N ALA A 292 -4.48 -8.54 10.24
CA ALA A 292 -4.77 -9.58 9.25
C ALA A 292 -6.23 -10.08 9.24
N ALA A 293 -6.84 -10.23 10.43
CA ALA A 293 -8.23 -10.64 10.54
C ALA A 293 -9.22 -9.55 10.07
N ALA A 294 -8.90 -8.27 10.29
CA ALA A 294 -9.70 -7.15 9.81
C ALA A 294 -9.60 -7.00 8.27
N LEU A 295 -8.38 -7.12 7.72
CA LEU A 295 -8.11 -7.04 6.28
C LEU A 295 -8.80 -8.14 5.46
N LEU A 296 -8.99 -9.33 6.02
CA LEU A 296 -9.80 -10.39 5.40
C LEU A 296 -11.29 -10.27 5.72
N SER A 297 -11.68 -9.58 6.79
CA SER A 297 -13.10 -9.38 7.15
C SER A 297 -13.78 -8.28 6.36
N SER A 298 -13.04 -7.32 5.80
CA SER A 298 -13.59 -6.33 4.86
C SER A 298 -14.08 -6.95 3.54
N LEU A 299 -13.61 -8.15 3.20
CA LEU A 299 -14.00 -8.87 1.99
C LEU A 299 -15.32 -9.65 2.17
N PRO A 300 -16.16 -9.81 1.12
CA PRO A 300 -17.32 -10.69 1.13
C PRO A 300 -16.97 -12.16 1.43
N THR A 301 -17.85 -12.89 2.13
CA THR A 301 -17.58 -14.25 2.62
C THR A 301 -17.19 -15.26 1.54
N SER A 302 -17.69 -15.12 0.30
CA SER A 302 -17.25 -15.91 -0.87
C SER A 302 -15.76 -15.68 -1.17
N THR A 303 -15.41 -14.42 -1.44
CA THR A 303 -14.07 -13.99 -1.85
C THR A 303 -12.98 -14.32 -0.84
N ARG A 304 -13.29 -14.37 0.48
CA ARG A 304 -12.33 -14.73 1.53
C ARG A 304 -11.67 -16.09 1.29
N ASN A 305 -12.42 -17.08 0.79
CA ASN A 305 -11.86 -18.42 0.53
C ASN A 305 -10.89 -18.42 -0.66
N ALA A 306 -11.18 -17.61 -1.69
CA ALA A 306 -10.31 -17.40 -2.84
C ALA A 306 -9.06 -16.60 -2.47
N ALA A 307 -9.20 -15.55 -1.67
CA ALA A 307 -8.11 -14.72 -1.14
C ALA A 307 -7.08 -15.56 -0.36
N VAL A 308 -7.55 -16.46 0.52
CA VAL A 308 -6.66 -17.38 1.24
C VAL A 308 -6.05 -18.43 0.30
N ALA A 309 -6.80 -18.95 -0.70
CA ALA A 309 -6.23 -19.87 -1.70
C ALA A 309 -5.14 -19.23 -2.56
N ALA A 310 -5.28 -17.93 -2.86
CA ALA A 310 -4.29 -17.15 -3.57
C ALA A 310 -3.02 -16.98 -2.73
N MET A 311 -3.14 -16.65 -1.44
CA MET A 311 -2.01 -16.59 -0.52
C MET A 311 -1.33 -17.94 -0.28
N GLU A 312 -2.06 -19.05 -0.21
CA GLU A 312 -1.48 -20.41 -0.11
C GLU A 312 -0.56 -20.72 -1.31
N LYS A 313 -0.99 -20.36 -2.54
CA LYS A 313 -0.17 -20.53 -3.75
C LYS A 313 1.10 -19.68 -3.72
N VAL A 314 0.99 -18.41 -3.30
CA VAL A 314 2.17 -17.52 -3.17
C VAL A 314 3.10 -18.02 -2.07
N ALA A 315 2.58 -18.46 -0.93
CA ALA A 315 3.36 -18.97 0.19
C ALA A 315 4.23 -20.20 -0.17
N ALA A 316 3.74 -21.05 -1.08
CA ALA A 316 4.45 -22.25 -1.53
C ALA A 316 5.68 -21.98 -2.41
N VAL A 317 5.76 -20.81 -3.06
CA VAL A 317 6.84 -20.45 -4.00
C VAL A 317 7.66 -19.26 -3.49
N PHE A 318 6.99 -18.18 -3.08
CA PHE A 318 7.58 -16.95 -2.56
C PHE A 318 7.04 -16.64 -1.17
N PRO A 319 7.42 -17.41 -0.13
CA PRO A 319 6.92 -17.26 1.23
C PRO A 319 7.05 -15.83 1.78
N ALA A 320 8.12 -15.13 1.41
CA ALA A 320 8.37 -13.77 1.88
C ALA A 320 7.47 -12.68 1.28
N ALA A 321 6.72 -12.97 0.21
CA ALA A 321 5.87 -11.98 -0.46
C ALA A 321 4.45 -11.89 0.14
N VAL A 322 4.05 -12.89 0.93
CA VAL A 322 2.70 -13.02 1.50
C VAL A 322 2.30 -11.87 2.43
N PRO A 323 3.16 -11.31 3.32
CA PRO A 323 2.78 -10.16 4.16
C PRO A 323 2.40 -8.92 3.34
N GLY A 324 3.12 -8.66 2.24
CA GLY A 324 2.83 -7.55 1.32
C GLY A 324 1.48 -7.73 0.63
N MET A 325 1.22 -8.95 0.12
CA MET A 325 -0.06 -9.31 -0.48
C MET A 325 -1.22 -9.14 0.50
N LEU A 326 -1.09 -9.65 1.72
CA LEU A 326 -2.13 -9.57 2.75
C LEU A 326 -2.43 -8.13 3.14
N ARG A 327 -1.40 -7.27 3.27
CA ARG A 327 -1.53 -5.83 3.54
C ARG A 327 -2.34 -5.11 2.44
N ARG A 328 -2.33 -5.62 1.21
CA ARG A 328 -3.05 -5.06 0.05
C ARG A 328 -4.34 -5.81 -0.32
N ILE A 329 -4.74 -6.83 0.43
CA ILE A 329 -5.82 -7.72 -0.01
C ILE A 329 -7.20 -7.06 -0.19
N PRO A 330 -7.59 -5.99 0.53
CA PRO A 330 -8.81 -5.23 0.21
C PRO A 330 -8.70 -4.57 -1.18
N GLN A 331 -7.62 -3.83 -1.41
CA GLN A 331 -7.33 -3.13 -2.68
C GLN A 331 -7.27 -4.09 -3.89
N ILE A 332 -6.75 -5.31 -3.68
CA ILE A 332 -6.73 -6.37 -4.72
C ILE A 332 -8.16 -6.72 -5.17
N TYR A 333 -9.07 -6.96 -4.22
CA TYR A 333 -10.44 -7.40 -4.51
C TYR A 333 -11.45 -6.25 -4.72
N GLU A 334 -11.07 -5.01 -4.43
CA GLU A 334 -11.78 -3.79 -4.90
C GLU A 334 -11.61 -3.59 -6.41
N CYS A 335 -10.45 -3.99 -6.97
CA CYS A 335 -10.09 -3.77 -8.37
C CYS A 335 -10.22 -5.01 -9.28
N ALA A 336 -10.30 -6.22 -8.71
CA ALA A 336 -10.30 -7.47 -9.47
C ALA A 336 -11.28 -8.52 -8.93
N THR A 337 -11.88 -9.31 -9.84
CA THR A 337 -12.69 -10.49 -9.48
C THR A 337 -11.82 -11.65 -8.96
N GLU A 338 -12.45 -12.68 -8.39
CA GLU A 338 -11.76 -13.89 -7.92
C GLU A 338 -10.92 -14.57 -9.01
N GLU A 339 -11.42 -14.61 -10.25
CA GLU A 339 -10.71 -15.17 -11.41
C GLU A 339 -9.53 -14.28 -11.85
N GLN A 340 -9.73 -12.95 -11.87
CA GLN A 340 -8.67 -12.00 -12.20
C GLN A 340 -7.54 -12.02 -11.16
N ALA A 341 -7.86 -12.07 -9.86
CA ALA A 341 -6.89 -12.24 -8.79
C ALA A 341 -6.14 -13.58 -8.90
N ALA A 342 -6.83 -14.67 -9.24
CA ALA A 342 -6.18 -15.97 -9.48
C ALA A 342 -5.24 -15.95 -10.69
N ARG A 343 -5.61 -15.27 -11.78
CA ARG A 343 -4.76 -15.06 -12.96
C ARG A 343 -3.57 -14.17 -12.65
N TRP A 344 -3.77 -13.08 -11.91
CA TRP A 344 -2.70 -12.19 -11.45
C TRP A 344 -1.67 -12.94 -10.59
N VAL A 345 -2.11 -13.87 -9.72
CA VAL A 345 -1.19 -14.75 -9.00
C VAL A 345 -0.43 -15.68 -9.93
N ALA A 346 -1.10 -16.37 -10.86
CA ALA A 346 -0.43 -17.27 -11.81
C ALA A 346 0.63 -16.52 -12.65
N THR A 347 0.26 -15.37 -13.22
CA THR A 347 1.17 -14.52 -14.00
C THR A 347 2.31 -13.96 -13.14
N GLY A 348 2.06 -13.61 -11.88
CA GLY A 348 3.10 -13.17 -10.94
C GLY A 348 4.12 -14.27 -10.63
N LEU A 349 3.65 -15.50 -10.42
CA LEU A 349 4.51 -16.67 -10.19
C LEU A 349 5.39 -16.98 -11.40
N GLU A 350 4.86 -16.85 -12.62
CA GLU A 350 5.60 -17.02 -13.87
C GLU A 350 6.63 -15.89 -14.10
N LEU A 351 6.23 -14.63 -13.92
CA LEU A 351 7.09 -13.47 -14.17
C LEU A 351 8.25 -13.33 -13.17
N CYS A 352 8.02 -13.67 -11.89
CA CYS A 352 9.06 -13.51 -10.87
C CYS A 352 10.13 -14.62 -10.92
N GLY A 353 9.84 -15.78 -11.52
CA GLY A 353 10.80 -16.87 -11.74
C GLY A 353 11.37 -17.44 -10.44
N GLN A 354 12.56 -16.98 -10.03
CA GLN A 354 13.21 -17.30 -8.75
C GLN A 354 13.56 -16.06 -7.91
N ASP A 355 13.22 -14.85 -8.38
CA ASP A 355 13.57 -13.60 -7.70
C ASP A 355 12.57 -13.26 -6.59
N ALA A 356 12.99 -13.51 -5.35
CA ALA A 356 12.19 -13.21 -4.17
C ALA A 356 11.99 -11.70 -3.91
N THR A 357 12.85 -10.83 -4.44
CA THR A 357 12.71 -9.37 -4.30
C THR A 357 11.67 -8.83 -5.27
N LEU A 358 11.69 -9.29 -6.53
CA LEU A 358 10.66 -8.98 -7.51
C LEU A 358 9.30 -9.52 -7.07
N ALA A 359 9.24 -10.75 -6.53
CA ALA A 359 8.00 -11.30 -5.99
C ALA A 359 7.43 -10.47 -4.83
N ARG A 360 8.27 -10.04 -3.86
CA ARG A 360 7.85 -9.15 -2.76
C ARG A 360 7.20 -7.86 -3.29
N ALA A 361 7.84 -7.21 -4.26
CA ALA A 361 7.33 -5.98 -4.86
C ALA A 361 6.05 -6.20 -5.68
N TYR A 362 6.02 -7.24 -6.53
CA TYR A 362 4.88 -7.57 -7.37
C TYR A 362 3.64 -7.88 -6.53
N PHE A 363 3.73 -8.82 -5.58
CA PHE A 363 2.59 -9.20 -4.76
C PHE A 363 2.19 -8.11 -3.74
N GLY A 364 3.09 -7.16 -3.42
CA GLY A 364 2.80 -5.95 -2.63
C GLY A 364 2.15 -4.79 -3.41
N LEU A 365 1.82 -4.98 -4.70
CA LEU A 365 1.36 -3.94 -5.62
C LEU A 365 2.33 -2.74 -5.78
N GLU A 366 3.63 -2.97 -5.55
CA GLU A 366 4.67 -1.95 -5.71
C GLU A 366 5.21 -1.85 -7.14
N THR A 367 4.74 -2.70 -8.07
CA THR A 367 5.19 -2.69 -9.47
C THR A 367 4.05 -2.37 -10.43
N ARG A 368 4.38 -1.62 -11.48
CA ARG A 368 3.43 -1.21 -12.53
C ARG A 368 2.94 -2.40 -13.34
N THR A 369 3.77 -3.42 -13.57
CA THR A 369 3.35 -4.71 -14.12
C THR A 369 2.31 -5.37 -13.24
N SER A 370 2.49 -5.42 -11.92
CA SER A 370 1.53 -6.01 -11.00
C SER A 370 0.19 -5.28 -11.05
N VAL A 371 0.19 -3.94 -10.93
CA VAL A 371 -1.02 -3.11 -11.05
C VAL A 371 -1.67 -3.27 -12.41
N ARG A 372 -0.90 -3.36 -13.50
CA ARG A 372 -1.44 -3.57 -14.86
C ARG A 372 -1.97 -4.98 -15.11
N VAL A 373 -1.41 -6.01 -14.49
CA VAL A 373 -1.87 -7.41 -14.65
C VAL A 373 -3.09 -7.65 -13.77
N LEU A 374 -3.12 -7.08 -12.55
CA LEU A 374 -4.30 -7.07 -11.70
C LEU A 374 -5.45 -6.29 -12.36
N GLY A 375 -5.12 -5.13 -12.93
CA GLY A 375 -6.05 -4.22 -13.63
C GLY A 375 -6.01 -4.34 -15.16
N ALA A 376 -5.88 -5.55 -15.72
CA ALA A 376 -6.01 -5.82 -17.17
C ALA A 376 -7.42 -6.35 -17.51
N SER A 377 -8.44 -5.53 -17.77
CA SER A 377 -8.58 -4.06 -17.61
C SER A 377 -9.35 -3.75 -16.32
N PRO A 378 -9.47 -2.49 -15.87
CA PRO A 378 -10.68 -2.11 -15.14
C PRO A 378 -11.88 -2.49 -16.02
N THR A 379 -12.75 -3.39 -15.54
CA THR A 379 -13.97 -3.74 -16.28
C THR A 379 -14.81 -2.49 -16.51
N ALA A 380 -14.85 -1.62 -15.50
CA ALA A 380 -15.27 -0.24 -15.58
C ALA A 380 -14.53 0.53 -16.69
N ALA A 381 -15.29 1.20 -17.56
CA ALA A 381 -14.77 2.33 -18.31
C ALA A 381 -15.02 3.60 -17.48
N VAL A 382 -13.99 4.43 -17.29
CA VAL A 382 -14.08 5.69 -16.53
C VAL A 382 -14.02 6.88 -17.49
N PHE A 383 -14.87 7.88 -17.27
CA PHE A 383 -15.00 9.05 -18.15
C PHE A 383 -13.68 9.76 -18.36
N SER A 384 -12.86 9.95 -17.32
CA SER A 384 -11.54 10.60 -17.40
C SER A 384 -10.57 9.92 -18.39
N GLU A 385 -10.62 8.59 -18.52
CA GLU A 385 -9.82 7.82 -19.47
C GLU A 385 -10.32 8.03 -20.91
N VAL A 386 -11.64 8.01 -21.10
CA VAL A 386 -12.27 8.04 -22.43
C VAL A 386 -12.53 9.45 -22.95
N GLN A 387 -12.53 10.49 -22.10
CA GLN A 387 -13.00 11.85 -22.39
C GLN A 387 -12.41 12.43 -23.69
N SER A 388 -11.10 12.28 -23.92
CA SER A 388 -10.44 12.82 -25.11
C SER A 388 -10.88 12.10 -26.40
N TRP A 389 -11.14 10.79 -26.34
CA TRP A 389 -11.66 10.02 -27.46
C TRP A 389 -13.16 10.29 -27.65
N LEU A 390 -13.95 10.23 -26.58
CA LEU A 390 -15.40 10.42 -26.59
C LEU A 390 -15.78 11.80 -27.12
N ARG A 391 -15.10 12.88 -26.68
CA ARG A 391 -15.30 14.24 -27.19
C ARG A 391 -14.96 14.40 -28.67
N LYS A 392 -13.91 13.72 -29.15
CA LYS A 392 -13.56 13.73 -30.60
C LYS A 392 -14.62 12.96 -31.40
N PHE A 393 -15.08 11.84 -30.87
CA PHE A 393 -16.08 10.97 -31.50
C PHE A 393 -17.44 11.66 -31.60
N THR A 394 -17.96 12.25 -30.52
CA THR A 394 -19.20 13.05 -30.54
C THR A 394 -19.08 14.25 -31.46
N HIS A 395 -17.97 15.00 -31.42
CA HIS A 395 -17.75 16.16 -32.28
C HIS A 395 -17.76 15.81 -33.78
N MET A 396 -17.07 14.72 -34.15
CA MET A 396 -17.02 14.22 -35.53
C MET A 396 -18.41 13.78 -36.04
N LEU A 397 -19.21 13.15 -35.18
CA LEU A 397 -20.56 12.66 -35.54
C LEU A 397 -21.61 13.78 -35.58
N ALA A 398 -21.54 14.73 -34.66
CA ALA A 398 -22.48 15.85 -34.54
C ALA A 398 -22.17 17.02 -35.50
N ALA A 399 -21.00 17.00 -36.14
CA ALA A 399 -20.42 18.12 -36.92
C ALA A 399 -20.34 19.47 -36.14
N THR A 400 -20.49 19.43 -34.82
CA THR A 400 -20.65 20.57 -33.91
C THR A 400 -19.87 20.32 -32.63
N SER A 401 -19.32 21.35 -31.99
CA SER A 401 -18.62 21.22 -30.71
C SER A 401 -19.60 20.97 -29.56
N VAL A 402 -19.51 19.81 -28.92
CA VAL A 402 -20.27 19.47 -27.71
C VAL A 402 -19.29 19.26 -26.55
N THR A 403 -19.55 19.90 -25.42
CA THR A 403 -18.79 19.71 -24.18
C THR A 403 -19.40 18.54 -23.41
N LEU A 404 -18.58 17.63 -22.91
CA LEU A 404 -19.04 16.49 -22.10
C LEU A 404 -18.69 16.74 -20.63
N ARG A 405 -19.68 16.67 -19.73
CA ARG A 405 -19.51 16.71 -18.27
C ARG A 405 -19.80 15.34 -17.66
N PRO A 406 -19.07 14.90 -16.62
CA PRO A 406 -19.41 13.72 -15.85
C PRO A 406 -20.63 13.99 -14.96
N ASN A 407 -21.55 13.05 -14.90
CA ASN A 407 -22.65 13.00 -13.93
C ASN A 407 -22.54 11.70 -13.10
N PRO A 408 -22.72 11.74 -11.77
CA PRO A 408 -22.72 10.53 -10.92
C PRO A 408 -23.91 9.59 -11.19
N GLY A 409 -24.99 10.08 -11.77
CA GLY A 409 -26.15 9.29 -12.21
C GLY A 409 -25.86 8.48 -13.47
N TRP A 410 -26.44 7.27 -13.54
CA TRP A 410 -26.25 6.35 -14.65
C TRP A 410 -27.57 6.08 -15.39
N THR A 411 -27.57 6.29 -16.71
CA THR A 411 -28.73 6.06 -17.59
C THR A 411 -28.27 5.84 -19.03
N LEU A 412 -29.10 5.18 -19.85
CA LEU A 412 -28.91 5.08 -21.31
C LEU A 412 -29.50 6.27 -22.06
N ARG A 413 -30.28 7.11 -21.38
CA ARG A 413 -31.00 8.26 -21.93
C ARG A 413 -30.35 9.54 -21.40
N PRO A 414 -29.30 10.08 -22.05
CA PRO A 414 -28.63 11.27 -21.57
C PRO A 414 -29.63 12.45 -21.48
N PRO A 415 -29.55 13.30 -20.45
CA PRO A 415 -30.46 14.43 -20.24
C PRO A 415 -30.40 15.44 -21.39
N LEU A 416 -31.34 16.40 -21.40
CA LEU A 416 -31.49 17.44 -22.42
C LEU A 416 -31.11 18.84 -21.89
N GLU A 417 -31.14 18.98 -20.56
CA GLU A 417 -30.70 20.12 -19.78
C GLU A 417 -29.24 20.45 -20.13
N GLY A 418 -28.94 21.73 -20.40
CA GLY A 418 -27.61 22.18 -20.85
C GLY A 418 -27.21 21.79 -22.28
N LEU A 419 -27.77 20.72 -22.86
CA LEU A 419 -27.38 20.24 -24.20
C LEU A 419 -27.77 21.21 -25.32
N PHE A 420 -28.95 21.82 -25.20
CA PHE A 420 -29.46 22.75 -26.21
C PHE A 420 -29.07 24.21 -25.95
N GLU A 421 -28.92 24.60 -24.68
CA GLU A 421 -28.65 25.98 -24.27
C GLU A 421 -27.13 26.27 -24.20
N GLU A 422 -26.34 25.37 -23.62
CA GLU A 422 -24.89 25.54 -23.42
C GLU A 422 -24.02 24.61 -24.31
N ARG A 423 -24.64 23.72 -25.10
CA ARG A 423 -23.98 22.59 -25.81
C ARG A 423 -23.21 21.66 -24.88
N ILE A 424 -23.78 21.38 -23.71
CA ILE A 424 -23.19 20.52 -22.69
C ILE A 424 -24.02 19.25 -22.54
N ALA A 425 -23.43 18.10 -22.85
CA ALA A 425 -24.04 16.81 -22.58
C ALA A 425 -23.46 16.21 -21.30
N GLU A 426 -24.33 15.69 -20.45
CA GLU A 426 -23.91 14.89 -19.30
C GLU A 426 -23.81 13.41 -19.70
N VAL A 427 -22.75 12.76 -19.22
CA VAL A 427 -22.51 11.32 -19.39
C VAL A 427 -22.08 10.72 -18.06
N PRO A 428 -22.33 9.42 -17.79
CA PRO A 428 -21.92 8.80 -16.54
C PRO A 428 -20.40 8.92 -16.33
N ASP A 429 -19.97 9.29 -15.13
CA ASP A 429 -18.54 9.37 -14.78
C ASP A 429 -17.85 7.99 -14.83
N ARG A 430 -18.62 6.92 -14.62
CA ARG A 430 -18.16 5.54 -14.65
C ARG A 430 -19.26 4.63 -15.20
N ILE A 431 -18.87 3.66 -16.04
CA ILE A 431 -19.74 2.58 -16.52
C ILE A 431 -19.07 1.24 -16.23
N ASP A 432 -19.61 0.47 -15.29
CA ASP A 432 -19.14 -0.87 -14.89
C ASP A 432 -20.22 -1.95 -15.00
N PHE A 433 -21.06 -1.83 -16.04
CA PHE A 433 -22.23 -2.69 -16.26
C PHE A 433 -21.87 -4.10 -16.78
N PHE A 434 -20.91 -4.16 -17.72
CA PHE A 434 -20.45 -5.40 -18.34
C PHE A 434 -19.18 -5.97 -17.70
N PRO A 435 -18.93 -7.31 -17.82
CA PRO A 435 -17.71 -7.94 -17.35
C PRO A 435 -16.43 -7.53 -18.09
N THR A 436 -16.53 -6.86 -19.25
CA THR A 436 -15.36 -6.44 -20.03
C THR A 436 -15.34 -4.93 -20.30
N HIS A 437 -14.13 -4.37 -20.28
CA HIS A 437 -13.90 -2.95 -20.58
C HIS A 437 -14.37 -2.57 -21.98
N GLU A 438 -14.16 -3.43 -22.99
CA GLU A 438 -14.57 -3.15 -24.37
C GLU A 438 -16.10 -3.05 -24.53
N GLU A 439 -16.87 -3.85 -23.78
CA GLU A 439 -18.33 -3.75 -23.75
C GLU A 439 -18.81 -2.48 -23.03
N ASN A 440 -18.16 -2.07 -21.95
CA ASN A 440 -18.46 -0.79 -21.27
C ASN A 440 -18.04 0.44 -22.11
N LEU A 441 -16.95 0.36 -22.88
CA LEU A 441 -16.65 1.31 -23.95
C LEU A 441 -17.74 1.31 -25.04
N GLY A 442 -18.36 0.16 -25.31
CA GLY A 442 -19.53 0.03 -26.17
C GLY A 442 -20.71 0.88 -25.70
N LEU A 443 -20.97 0.94 -24.39
CA LEU A 443 -22.01 1.81 -23.82
C LEU A 443 -21.66 3.30 -23.97
N TYR A 444 -20.39 3.70 -23.77
CA TYR A 444 -19.96 5.07 -24.10
C TYR A 444 -20.10 5.39 -25.60
N ARG A 445 -19.86 4.43 -26.51
CA ARG A 445 -20.15 4.59 -27.95
C ARG A 445 -21.64 4.81 -28.19
N PHE A 446 -22.51 4.02 -27.54
CA PHE A 446 -23.97 4.20 -27.64
C PHE A 446 -24.41 5.58 -27.15
N LEU A 447 -23.94 6.03 -25.99
CA LEU A 447 -24.26 7.37 -25.47
C LEU A 447 -23.77 8.48 -26.41
N ALA A 448 -22.57 8.35 -26.99
CA ALA A 448 -22.09 9.30 -27.99
C ALA A 448 -22.95 9.31 -29.26
N MET A 449 -23.42 8.15 -29.73
CA MET A 449 -24.33 8.04 -30.88
C MET A 449 -25.69 8.67 -30.57
N GLN A 450 -26.20 8.52 -29.35
CA GLN A 450 -27.44 9.19 -28.91
C GLN A 450 -27.27 10.72 -28.84
N ILE A 451 -26.18 11.21 -28.22
CA ILE A 451 -25.90 12.65 -28.09
C ILE A 451 -25.68 13.28 -29.48
N ALA A 452 -24.83 12.69 -30.32
CA ALA A 452 -24.55 13.22 -31.66
C ALA A 452 -25.74 13.06 -32.60
N GLY A 453 -26.50 11.97 -32.45
CA GLY A 453 -27.71 11.70 -33.21
C GLY A 453 -28.78 12.77 -33.02
N ARG A 454 -28.93 13.35 -31.82
CA ARG A 454 -29.81 14.52 -31.61
C ARG A 454 -29.45 15.73 -32.47
N PHE A 455 -28.20 15.92 -32.86
CA PHE A 455 -27.82 16.95 -33.85
C PHE A 455 -28.12 16.48 -35.27
N ALA A 456 -27.76 15.23 -35.60
CA ALA A 456 -27.92 14.66 -36.93
C ALA A 456 -29.39 14.43 -37.36
N CYS A 457 -30.29 14.22 -36.40
CA CYS A 457 -31.72 13.88 -36.56
C CYS A 457 -32.65 15.08 -36.31
N GLY A 458 -32.12 16.31 -36.32
CA GLY A 458 -32.89 17.57 -36.27
C GLY A 458 -33.30 18.07 -34.88
N THR A 459 -32.96 17.35 -33.80
CA THR A 459 -33.39 17.67 -32.43
C THR A 459 -32.68 18.90 -31.83
N ALA A 460 -31.44 19.20 -32.25
CA ALA A 460 -30.53 20.03 -31.43
C ALA A 460 -30.10 21.42 -31.93
N PRO A 461 -30.09 21.77 -33.24
CA PRO A 461 -30.04 23.21 -33.58
C PRO A 461 -30.69 23.68 -34.92
N GLU A 462 -31.53 22.91 -35.62
CA GLU A 462 -32.19 23.38 -36.87
C GLU A 462 -33.73 23.49 -36.81
N ALA A 463 -34.33 23.31 -35.62
CA ALA A 463 -35.77 23.49 -35.39
C ALA A 463 -36.05 24.60 -34.34
N PRO A 464 -36.01 25.91 -34.70
CA PRO A 464 -35.97 27.03 -33.75
C PRO A 464 -37.27 27.31 -32.96
N ALA A 465 -38.23 26.39 -32.91
CA ALA A 465 -39.56 26.59 -32.34
C ALA A 465 -40.03 25.50 -31.36
N VAL A 466 -39.31 24.38 -31.26
CA VAL A 466 -39.86 23.15 -30.66
C VAL A 466 -39.42 22.95 -29.21
N TRP A 467 -38.11 23.03 -28.91
CA TRP A 467 -37.61 22.85 -27.54
C TRP A 467 -38.15 23.89 -26.52
N PRO A 468 -38.18 25.21 -26.80
CA PRO A 468 -38.74 26.18 -25.84
C PRO A 468 -40.23 25.96 -25.55
N ARG A 469 -40.98 25.47 -26.55
CA ARG A 469 -42.40 25.12 -26.40
C ARG A 469 -42.57 23.93 -25.46
N TRP A 470 -41.83 22.84 -25.68
CA TRP A 470 -41.91 21.65 -24.83
C TRP A 470 -41.36 21.88 -23.43
N LYS A 471 -40.28 22.66 -23.27
CA LYS A 471 -39.78 23.08 -21.95
C LYS A 471 -40.91 23.73 -21.14
N THR A 472 -41.63 24.67 -21.75
CA THR A 472 -42.80 25.33 -21.14
C THR A 472 -43.96 24.35 -20.87
N GLU A 473 -44.26 23.40 -21.78
CA GLU A 473 -45.32 22.38 -21.60
C GLU A 473 -44.96 21.26 -20.60
N LEU A 474 -43.67 21.08 -20.27
CA LEU A 474 -43.15 20.15 -19.25
C LEU A 474 -43.06 20.79 -17.86
N GLU A 475 -42.62 22.05 -17.78
CA GLU A 475 -42.46 22.80 -16.53
C GLU A 475 -43.80 23.30 -15.94
N SER A 476 -44.86 23.40 -16.75
CA SER A 476 -46.14 24.02 -16.33
C SER A 476 -47.13 23.11 -15.60
N ASP A 477 -46.90 21.81 -15.50
CA ASP A 477 -47.88 20.85 -14.96
C ASP A 477 -47.18 19.69 -14.23
N GLY A 478 -47.10 19.76 -12.91
CA GLY A 478 -46.44 18.77 -12.06
C GLY A 478 -47.01 17.35 -12.17
N SER A 479 -48.22 17.17 -12.73
CA SER A 479 -48.77 15.85 -13.05
C SER A 479 -48.05 15.14 -14.22
N ARG A 480 -47.13 15.84 -14.90
CA ARG A 480 -46.39 15.38 -16.08
C ARG A 480 -44.91 15.08 -15.83
N ALA A 481 -44.44 15.01 -14.58
CA ALA A 481 -43.04 14.76 -14.26
C ALA A 481 -42.43 13.56 -15.02
N HIS A 482 -43.20 12.48 -15.23
CA HIS A 482 -42.76 11.28 -15.97
C HIS A 482 -42.82 11.42 -17.50
N LEU A 483 -43.42 12.47 -18.06
CA LEU A 483 -43.52 12.67 -19.52
C LEU A 483 -42.15 12.92 -20.15
N HIS A 484 -41.24 13.59 -19.43
CA HIS A 484 -39.85 13.77 -19.85
C HIS A 484 -39.16 12.41 -20.08
N ASP A 485 -39.29 11.46 -19.14
CA ASP A 485 -38.71 10.12 -19.27
C ASP A 485 -39.22 9.36 -20.51
N TRP A 486 -40.52 9.44 -20.78
CA TRP A 486 -41.14 8.82 -21.96
C TRP A 486 -40.71 9.49 -23.26
N PHE A 487 -40.49 10.81 -23.26
CA PHE A 487 -39.91 11.53 -24.39
C PHE A 487 -38.46 11.10 -24.66
N LEU A 488 -37.61 11.02 -23.63
CA LEU A 488 -36.25 10.51 -23.78
C LEU A 488 -36.19 9.09 -24.33
N LEU A 489 -37.14 8.22 -23.97
CA LEU A 489 -37.26 6.87 -24.53
C LEU A 489 -37.66 6.93 -26.02
N ALA A 490 -38.76 7.62 -26.35
CA ALA A 490 -39.25 7.72 -27.71
C ALA A 490 -38.19 8.33 -28.66
N GLU A 491 -37.57 9.43 -28.24
CA GLU A 491 -36.51 10.08 -29.00
C GLU A 491 -35.24 9.21 -29.07
N GLY A 492 -34.91 8.48 -28.00
CA GLY A 492 -33.82 7.49 -28.02
C GLY A 492 -34.04 6.36 -29.02
N VAL A 493 -35.30 5.93 -29.23
CA VAL A 493 -35.66 4.97 -30.27
C VAL A 493 -35.48 5.58 -31.66
N ARG A 494 -36.07 6.76 -31.92
CA ARG A 494 -35.99 7.44 -33.22
C ARG A 494 -34.55 7.72 -33.64
N VAL A 495 -33.76 8.32 -32.74
CA VAL A 495 -32.33 8.58 -32.94
C VAL A 495 -31.55 7.28 -33.12
N GLY A 496 -31.84 6.26 -32.31
CA GLY A 496 -31.20 4.95 -32.41
C GLY A 496 -31.43 4.24 -33.75
N VAL A 497 -32.62 4.38 -34.35
CA VAL A 497 -32.92 3.83 -35.69
C VAL A 497 -32.20 4.64 -36.78
N GLN A 498 -32.39 5.96 -36.83
CA GLN A 498 -31.81 6.79 -37.89
C GLN A 498 -30.27 6.78 -37.88
N MET A 499 -29.64 6.69 -36.69
CA MET A 499 -28.19 6.53 -36.59
C MET A 499 -27.71 5.13 -37.00
N ALA A 500 -28.50 4.07 -36.76
CA ALA A 500 -28.19 2.74 -37.28
C ALA A 500 -28.26 2.67 -38.81
N GLU A 501 -29.22 3.37 -39.43
CA GLU A 501 -29.32 3.47 -40.90
C GLU A 501 -28.17 4.29 -41.50
N ARG A 502 -27.84 5.43 -40.89
CA ARG A 502 -26.77 6.32 -41.35
C ARG A 502 -25.37 5.71 -41.21
N PHE A 503 -25.18 4.78 -40.26
CA PHE A 503 -23.88 4.16 -39.98
C PHE A 503 -23.97 2.62 -40.02
N PRO A 504 -23.78 1.98 -41.19
CA PRO A 504 -23.96 0.53 -41.36
C PRO A 504 -23.12 -0.35 -40.40
N GLY A 505 -21.91 0.08 -40.05
CA GLY A 505 -21.08 -0.63 -39.07
C GLY A 505 -21.63 -0.59 -37.63
N TRP A 506 -22.42 0.44 -37.30
CA TRP A 506 -23.12 0.56 -36.03
C TRP A 506 -24.45 -0.21 -36.03
N SER A 507 -25.15 -0.26 -37.17
CA SER A 507 -26.36 -1.07 -37.39
C SER A 507 -26.21 -2.52 -36.92
N ALA A 508 -25.05 -3.14 -37.18
CA ALA A 508 -24.75 -4.51 -36.74
C ALA A 508 -24.34 -4.62 -35.25
N GLN A 509 -23.82 -3.55 -34.65
CA GLN A 509 -23.28 -3.56 -33.28
C GLN A 509 -24.32 -3.19 -32.22
N GLN A 510 -25.18 -2.21 -32.51
CA GLN A 510 -26.19 -1.70 -31.57
C GLN A 510 -27.13 -2.80 -31.04
N PRO A 511 -27.74 -3.67 -31.89
CA PRO A 511 -28.61 -4.72 -31.39
C PRO A 511 -27.88 -5.72 -30.49
N SER A 512 -26.69 -6.16 -30.91
CA SER A 512 -25.82 -7.08 -30.16
C SER A 512 -25.42 -6.55 -28.78
N LEU A 513 -25.15 -5.25 -28.67
CA LEU A 513 -24.76 -4.60 -27.42
C LEU A 513 -25.97 -4.51 -26.47
N LEU A 514 -27.12 -4.08 -26.97
CA LEU A 514 -28.32 -3.84 -26.16
C LEU A 514 -29.06 -5.14 -25.78
N ALA A 515 -28.99 -6.19 -26.60
CA ALA A 515 -29.45 -7.53 -26.22
C ALA A 515 -28.69 -8.08 -25.00
N ARG A 516 -27.36 -7.97 -25.03
CA ARG A 516 -26.49 -8.32 -23.88
C ARG A 516 -26.78 -7.47 -22.66
N PHE A 517 -27.08 -6.18 -22.85
CA PHE A 517 -27.50 -5.29 -21.76
C PHE A 517 -28.76 -5.81 -21.06
N CYS A 518 -29.82 -6.13 -21.82
CA CYS A 518 -31.08 -6.63 -21.27
C CYS A 518 -30.93 -7.99 -20.55
N LEU A 519 -30.09 -8.89 -21.08
CA LEU A 519 -29.78 -10.16 -20.41
C LEU A 519 -29.06 -9.92 -19.08
N ARG A 520 -28.00 -9.09 -19.08
CA ARG A 520 -27.21 -8.79 -17.87
C ARG A 520 -28.00 -8.03 -16.81
N ALA A 521 -28.91 -7.14 -17.21
CA ALA A 521 -29.78 -6.39 -16.31
C ALA A 521 -30.63 -7.28 -15.40
N ARG A 522 -30.96 -8.52 -15.83
CA ARG A 522 -31.71 -9.52 -15.05
C ARG A 522 -30.91 -10.14 -13.91
N GLU A 523 -29.59 -10.04 -13.95
CA GLU A 523 -28.65 -10.70 -13.03
C GLU A 523 -28.13 -9.77 -11.92
N ILE A 524 -28.54 -8.49 -11.93
CA ILE A 524 -28.01 -7.44 -11.06
C ILE A 524 -28.96 -7.18 -9.87
N ASP A 525 -28.39 -6.99 -8.68
CA ASP A 525 -29.09 -6.64 -7.44
C ASP A 525 -30.02 -5.43 -7.60
N ALA A 526 -31.17 -5.45 -6.93
CA ALA A 526 -32.24 -4.47 -7.08
C ALA A 526 -31.82 -2.99 -6.96
N GLY A 527 -30.79 -2.69 -6.15
CA GLY A 527 -30.27 -1.32 -5.97
C GLY A 527 -29.38 -0.79 -7.11
N LYS A 528 -29.07 -1.60 -8.14
CA LYS A 528 -28.24 -1.23 -9.30
C LYS A 528 -28.92 -1.50 -10.65
N GLN A 529 -30.23 -1.80 -10.65
CA GLN A 529 -30.95 -2.08 -11.89
C GLN A 529 -31.17 -0.80 -12.71
N PRO A 530 -31.10 -0.86 -14.06
CA PRO A 530 -31.46 0.27 -14.91
C PRO A 530 -32.91 0.70 -14.69
N SER A 531 -33.20 1.98 -14.96
CA SER A 531 -34.56 2.50 -14.92
C SER A 531 -35.47 1.74 -15.90
N LEU A 532 -36.77 1.64 -15.60
CA LEU A 532 -37.75 0.99 -16.47
C LEU A 532 -37.68 1.50 -17.94
N PRO A 533 -37.58 2.83 -18.20
CA PRO A 533 -37.42 3.32 -19.56
C PRO A 533 -36.07 2.95 -20.21
N ASP A 534 -34.98 2.81 -19.45
CA ASP A 534 -33.68 2.38 -19.99
C ASP A 534 -33.70 0.90 -20.43
N TRP A 535 -34.36 0.02 -19.67
CA TRP A 535 -34.63 -1.37 -20.09
C TRP A 535 -35.44 -1.43 -21.39
N LEU A 536 -36.54 -0.67 -21.45
CA LEU A 536 -37.46 -0.68 -22.58
C LEU A 536 -36.80 -0.10 -23.84
N LEU A 537 -35.98 0.96 -23.70
CA LEU A 537 -35.17 1.51 -24.78
C LEU A 537 -34.14 0.50 -25.31
N ALA A 538 -33.38 -0.15 -24.42
CA ALA A 538 -32.39 -1.14 -24.80
C ALA A 538 -33.06 -2.32 -25.53
N TRP A 539 -34.17 -2.85 -25.00
CA TRP A 539 -34.90 -3.97 -25.60
C TRP A 539 -35.51 -3.61 -26.97
N GLU A 540 -36.11 -2.43 -27.13
CA GLU A 540 -36.75 -2.03 -28.39
C GLU A 540 -35.73 -1.78 -29.50
N LEU A 541 -34.59 -1.18 -29.17
CA LEU A 541 -33.46 -1.01 -30.09
C LEU A 541 -32.67 -2.30 -30.34
N ALA A 542 -32.73 -3.29 -29.45
CA ALA A 542 -32.18 -4.62 -29.68
C ALA A 542 -33.03 -5.45 -30.65
N GLY A 543 -34.34 -5.20 -30.74
CA GLY A 543 -35.26 -5.97 -31.57
C GLY A 543 -35.56 -7.38 -31.05
N GLU A 544 -35.13 -7.69 -29.82
CA GLU A 544 -35.31 -8.99 -29.15
C GLU A 544 -36.80 -9.34 -28.95
N PRO A 545 -37.15 -10.65 -28.83
CA PRO A 545 -38.52 -11.05 -28.51
C PRO A 545 -38.91 -10.64 -27.07
N LEU A 546 -40.21 -10.68 -26.78
CA LEU A 546 -40.73 -10.30 -25.46
C LEU A 546 -40.21 -11.20 -24.33
N GLU A 547 -39.84 -12.45 -24.62
CA GLU A 547 -39.32 -13.44 -23.67
C GLU A 547 -38.01 -13.02 -22.97
N VAL A 548 -37.26 -12.10 -23.58
CA VAL A 548 -36.04 -11.54 -22.98
C VAL A 548 -36.36 -10.63 -21.79
N LEU A 549 -37.54 -9.98 -21.77
CA LEU A 549 -38.00 -9.16 -20.66
C LEU A 549 -38.55 -10.02 -19.50
N PRO A 550 -38.29 -9.64 -18.23
CA PRO A 550 -38.98 -10.18 -17.07
C PRO A 550 -40.50 -10.12 -17.21
N GLY A 551 -41.22 -11.13 -16.71
CA GLY A 551 -42.68 -11.28 -16.89
C GLY A 551 -43.51 -9.99 -16.74
N PRO A 552 -43.36 -9.21 -15.65
CA PRO A 552 -44.10 -7.95 -15.47
C PRO A 552 -43.80 -6.89 -16.54
N LEU A 553 -42.61 -6.92 -17.13
CA LEU A 553 -42.17 -5.97 -18.16
C LEU A 553 -42.58 -6.38 -19.58
N GLN A 554 -43.06 -7.61 -19.80
CA GLN A 554 -43.47 -8.07 -21.14
C GLN A 554 -44.70 -7.30 -21.64
N VAL A 555 -45.66 -6.99 -20.76
CA VAL A 555 -46.82 -6.15 -21.10
C VAL A 555 -46.39 -4.73 -21.47
N ALA A 556 -45.45 -4.16 -20.69
CA ALA A 556 -44.86 -2.85 -20.96
C ALA A 556 -44.10 -2.83 -22.29
N GLY A 557 -43.31 -3.86 -22.60
CA GLY A 557 -42.58 -4.01 -23.85
C GLY A 557 -43.51 -4.12 -25.07
N ALA A 558 -44.58 -4.91 -24.97
CA ALA A 558 -45.57 -5.03 -26.06
C ALA A 558 -46.24 -3.69 -26.40
N VAL A 559 -46.56 -2.90 -25.36
CA VAL A 559 -47.14 -1.55 -25.50
C VAL A 559 -46.13 -0.58 -26.12
N VAL A 560 -44.87 -0.58 -25.64
CA VAL A 560 -43.79 0.23 -26.22
C VAL A 560 -43.61 -0.09 -27.70
N ARG A 561 -43.40 -1.36 -28.07
CA ARG A 561 -43.16 -1.77 -29.46
C ARG A 561 -44.31 -1.41 -30.39
N THR A 562 -45.55 -1.56 -29.93
CA THR A 562 -46.72 -1.16 -30.72
C THR A 562 -46.73 0.34 -30.98
N LEU A 563 -46.54 1.16 -29.92
CA LEU A 563 -46.62 2.61 -30.01
C LEU A 563 -45.38 3.27 -30.63
N SER A 564 -44.21 2.66 -30.57
CA SER A 564 -42.96 3.15 -31.19
C SER A 564 -42.80 2.77 -32.66
N THR A 565 -43.70 1.95 -33.23
CA THR A 565 -43.68 1.58 -34.66
C THR A 565 -43.47 2.77 -35.61
N PRO A 566 -44.14 3.94 -35.45
CA PRO A 566 -43.94 5.10 -36.33
C PRO A 566 -42.54 5.69 -36.28
N LEU A 567 -41.82 5.55 -35.16
CA LEU A 567 -40.47 6.09 -34.95
C LEU A 567 -39.38 5.27 -35.67
N ARG A 568 -39.76 4.14 -36.27
CA ARG A 568 -38.88 3.30 -37.10
C ARG A 568 -38.86 3.74 -38.57
N ASP A 569 -39.67 4.74 -38.97
CA ASP A 569 -39.61 5.35 -40.29
C ASP A 569 -38.36 6.26 -40.41
N PRO A 570 -37.52 6.12 -41.46
CA PRO A 570 -36.43 7.06 -41.75
C PRO A 570 -36.86 8.53 -41.77
N GLY A 571 -38.11 8.82 -42.14
CA GLY A 571 -38.71 10.16 -42.16
C GLY A 571 -39.25 10.67 -40.82
N ALA A 572 -39.20 9.88 -39.75
CA ALA A 572 -39.79 10.23 -38.45
C ALA A 572 -39.19 11.52 -37.86
N THR A 573 -40.07 12.41 -37.43
CA THR A 573 -39.74 13.74 -36.89
C THR A 573 -39.69 13.74 -35.36
N VAL A 574 -39.21 14.82 -34.76
CA VAL A 574 -39.21 14.97 -33.29
C VAL A 574 -40.64 15.14 -32.75
N ASP A 575 -41.56 15.70 -33.53
CA ASP A 575 -42.98 15.77 -33.17
C ASP A 575 -43.62 14.37 -33.08
N ASP A 576 -43.17 13.41 -33.89
CA ASP A 576 -43.60 12.01 -33.76
C ASP A 576 -43.10 11.39 -32.44
N SER A 577 -41.84 11.66 -32.05
CA SER A 577 -41.32 11.28 -30.72
C SER A 577 -42.20 11.83 -29.59
N TRP A 578 -42.62 13.10 -29.69
CA TRP A 578 -43.48 13.76 -28.70
C TRP A 578 -44.89 13.17 -28.64
N ASN A 579 -45.49 12.88 -29.79
CA ASN A 579 -46.80 12.22 -29.87
C ASN A 579 -46.75 10.81 -29.26
N VAL A 580 -45.72 10.03 -29.56
CA VAL A 580 -45.51 8.70 -28.97
C VAL A 580 -45.28 8.78 -27.45
N ALA A 581 -44.52 9.77 -26.97
CA ALA A 581 -44.31 9.98 -25.54
C ALA A 581 -45.61 10.25 -24.77
N GLN A 582 -46.52 11.06 -25.33
CA GLN A 582 -47.85 11.29 -24.75
C GLN A 582 -48.72 10.02 -24.74
N LEU A 583 -48.69 9.24 -25.82
CA LEU A 583 -49.43 7.97 -25.91
C LEU A 583 -48.89 6.94 -24.92
N LEU A 584 -47.56 6.83 -24.76
CA LEU A 584 -46.92 5.99 -23.73
C LEU A 584 -47.34 6.43 -22.33
N ALA A 585 -47.25 7.73 -22.02
CA ALA A 585 -47.65 8.27 -20.72
C ALA A 585 -49.16 8.07 -20.43
N GLN A 586 -50.02 7.99 -21.45
CA GLN A 586 -51.44 7.65 -21.27
C GLN A 586 -51.66 6.13 -21.12
N ALA A 587 -50.99 5.30 -21.93
CA ALA A 587 -51.11 3.85 -21.88
C ALA A 587 -50.60 3.28 -20.56
N PHE A 588 -49.43 3.73 -20.10
CA PHE A 588 -48.85 3.30 -18.83
C PHE A 588 -49.72 3.77 -17.64
N ARG A 589 -50.26 5.00 -17.66
CA ARG A 589 -51.24 5.43 -16.64
C ARG A 589 -52.46 4.51 -16.56
N ARG A 590 -52.98 3.99 -17.68
CA ARG A 590 -54.09 3.01 -17.69
C ARG A 590 -53.67 1.62 -17.22
N LEU A 591 -52.47 1.15 -17.60
CA LEU A 591 -51.93 -0.14 -17.18
C LEU A 591 -51.71 -0.23 -15.67
N PHE A 592 -51.23 0.85 -15.05
CA PHE A 592 -50.97 0.89 -13.60
C PHE A 592 -52.17 1.38 -12.77
N ALA A 593 -53.23 1.91 -13.39
CA ALA A 593 -54.47 2.28 -12.68
C ALA A 593 -55.21 1.07 -12.09
N GLY A 594 -55.15 -0.10 -12.74
CA GLY A 594 -55.85 -1.31 -12.29
C GLY A 594 -55.29 -1.95 -11.01
N ALA A 595 -54.15 -1.47 -10.49
CA ALA A 595 -53.58 -1.96 -9.24
C ALA A 595 -54.17 -1.29 -7.97
N ALA A 596 -55.08 -0.32 -8.14
CA ALA A 596 -55.60 0.52 -7.05
C ALA A 596 -57.03 0.20 -6.58
N GLU A 597 -57.75 -0.74 -7.22
CA GLU A 597 -59.20 -0.97 -6.98
C GLU A 597 -59.55 -2.36 -6.41
N ALA A 598 -58.61 -3.03 -5.72
CA ALA A 598 -58.88 -4.27 -5.00
C ALA A 598 -58.58 -4.11 -3.48
N ASP A 599 -59.65 -4.22 -2.68
CA ASP A 599 -59.73 -4.25 -1.21
C ASP A 599 -59.30 -3.01 -0.39
N CYS A 600 -60.30 -2.33 0.18
CA CYS A 600 -60.16 -1.22 1.13
C CYS A 600 -60.37 -1.66 2.59
N ALA A 601 -59.31 -2.12 3.24
CA ALA A 601 -59.06 -2.01 4.69
C ALA A 601 -57.54 -1.97 4.87
N PRO A 602 -56.97 -1.21 5.83
CA PRO A 602 -55.59 -0.74 5.73
C PRO A 602 -54.56 -1.88 5.87
N ALA A 603 -54.14 -2.41 4.74
CA ALA A 603 -53.11 -3.44 4.62
C ALA A 603 -51.74 -2.81 4.36
N SER A 604 -50.72 -3.52 4.82
CA SER A 604 -49.30 -3.17 4.76
C SER A 604 -48.72 -3.12 3.33
N GLU A 605 -47.77 -2.21 3.14
CA GLU A 605 -46.63 -2.29 2.20
C GLU A 605 -46.90 -2.50 0.69
N VAL A 606 -47.02 -1.37 -0.03
CA VAL A 606 -46.29 -1.18 -1.30
C VAL A 606 -45.65 0.23 -1.27
N PRO A 607 -44.31 0.39 -1.22
CA PRO A 607 -43.71 1.68 -0.86
C PRO A 607 -43.60 2.69 -2.01
N ASN A 608 -44.04 3.90 -1.69
CA ASN A 608 -43.87 5.18 -2.40
C ASN A 608 -44.12 6.27 -1.30
N TYR A 609 -43.97 7.58 -1.43
CA TYR A 609 -43.87 8.51 -2.56
C TYR A 609 -43.02 9.75 -2.16
N LEU A 610 -42.67 10.63 -3.10
CA LEU A 610 -42.60 12.09 -2.83
C LEU A 610 -44.05 12.57 -2.54
N VAL A 611 -44.39 13.62 -1.77
CA VAL A 611 -43.93 15.03 -1.71
C VAL A 611 -44.42 15.64 -0.34
N PRO A 612 -44.35 16.96 0.00
CA PRO A 612 -43.96 17.39 1.36
C PRO A 612 -44.97 18.32 2.10
N VAL A 613 -44.51 18.92 3.21
CA VAL A 613 -44.73 20.32 3.71
C VAL A 613 -44.98 20.38 5.23
N ASP A 614 -44.11 21.14 5.90
CA ASP A 614 -44.17 21.93 7.15
C ASP A 614 -45.13 21.55 8.31
N LEU A 615 -44.63 21.60 9.57
CA LEU A 615 -44.81 22.79 10.44
C LEU A 615 -44.27 22.63 11.90
N PHE A 616 -43.77 23.76 12.42
CA PHE A 616 -43.57 24.18 13.84
C PHE A 616 -42.47 23.60 14.75
N ASP A 617 -41.55 24.51 15.12
CA ASP A 617 -41.21 25.01 16.46
C ASP A 617 -41.16 24.09 17.70
N GLY A 618 -40.13 24.31 18.53
CA GLY A 618 -40.01 23.72 19.87
C GLY A 618 -38.83 24.23 20.70
N ASP A 619 -38.97 25.41 21.32
CA ASP A 619 -38.06 25.93 22.36
C ASP A 619 -38.27 25.23 23.72
N GLY A 620 -37.18 24.73 24.33
CA GLY A 620 -37.05 24.42 25.77
C GLY A 620 -37.93 23.29 26.39
N PRO A 621 -37.78 22.98 27.70
CA PRO A 621 -36.90 23.58 28.71
C PRO A 621 -35.91 22.60 29.40
N ILE A 622 -35.05 23.15 30.27
CA ILE A 622 -34.10 22.46 31.16
C ILE A 622 -34.83 21.84 32.38
N PRO A 623 -34.30 20.75 32.97
CA PRO A 623 -34.30 20.64 34.44
C PRO A 623 -32.95 20.23 35.05
N ASP A 624 -32.57 20.95 36.11
CA ASP A 624 -31.45 20.63 37.00
C ASP A 624 -31.71 19.40 37.89
N SER A 625 -30.65 18.69 38.30
CA SER A 625 -30.28 18.58 39.75
C SER A 625 -29.11 17.60 40.00
N VAL A 626 -28.29 17.96 40.99
CA VAL A 626 -27.12 17.19 41.49
C VAL A 626 -27.57 16.19 42.58
N PRO A 627 -26.74 15.20 42.98
CA PRO A 627 -25.85 15.47 44.12
C PRO A 627 -24.41 14.94 43.95
N ALA A 628 -23.49 15.64 44.60
CA ALA A 628 -22.09 15.23 44.73
C ALA A 628 -21.90 14.33 45.97
N GLU A 629 -20.80 13.58 46.05
CA GLU A 629 -19.93 13.66 47.23
C GLU A 629 -18.52 13.07 47.04
N THR A 630 -17.61 13.74 47.73
CA THR A 630 -16.18 13.52 47.99
C THR A 630 -15.69 12.08 48.22
N SER A 631 -14.43 11.81 47.85
CA SER A 631 -13.35 11.71 48.86
C SER A 631 -11.95 11.55 48.27
N SER A 632 -10.97 12.15 48.95
CA SER A 632 -9.55 12.15 48.63
C SER A 632 -8.77 11.20 49.56
N SER A 633 -7.80 10.49 49.01
CA SER A 633 -6.53 10.12 49.66
C SER A 633 -5.59 9.53 48.59
N GLY A 634 -4.29 9.83 48.53
CA GLY A 634 -3.46 10.64 49.40
C GLY A 634 -2.27 9.84 49.92
N LEU A 635 -1.08 10.07 49.36
CA LEU A 635 0.20 9.72 49.97
C LEU A 635 1.37 10.40 49.21
N ASP A 636 1.95 11.41 49.86
CA ASP A 636 3.21 12.04 49.45
C ASP A 636 4.38 11.05 49.44
N ARG A 637 5.43 11.39 48.68
CA ARG A 637 6.78 11.46 49.26
C ARG A 637 7.73 12.37 48.47
N ASN A 638 8.48 13.15 49.24
CA ASN A 638 9.33 14.24 48.75
C ASN A 638 10.56 13.78 47.97
N VAL A 639 10.99 14.65 47.06
CA VAL A 639 12.33 14.69 46.49
C VAL A 639 13.20 15.59 47.35
N SER A 640 14.23 15.03 47.99
CA SER A 640 15.43 15.75 48.43
C SER A 640 16.41 14.77 49.10
N ASP A 641 17.55 14.51 48.45
CA ASP A 641 18.89 14.46 49.06
C ASP A 641 19.91 13.98 48.03
N PHE A 642 20.70 14.92 47.48
CA PHE A 642 22.17 14.94 47.59
C PHE A 642 22.73 16.02 46.64
N GLN A 643 23.30 17.09 47.22
CA GLN A 643 24.21 17.99 46.51
C GLN A 643 25.65 17.48 46.68
N ALA A 644 26.46 17.55 45.62
CA ALA A 644 27.92 17.47 45.70
C ALA A 644 28.57 18.31 44.58
N GLU A 645 29.66 18.97 44.93
CA GLU A 645 30.24 20.18 44.33
C GLU A 645 30.76 20.10 42.88
N ILE A 646 30.93 21.29 42.31
CA ILE A 646 31.37 21.59 40.94
C ILE A 646 32.91 21.55 40.83
N THR A 647 33.44 21.04 39.72
CA THR A 647 34.73 21.51 39.17
C THR A 647 34.60 21.79 37.68
N SER A 648 35.05 22.98 37.27
CA SER A 648 34.84 23.57 35.96
C SER A 648 36.01 23.39 34.99
N THR A 649 35.68 23.16 33.71
CA THR A 649 36.48 23.60 32.55
C THR A 649 35.53 23.72 31.35
N GLU A 650 35.42 24.92 30.79
CA GLU A 650 34.58 25.22 29.63
C GLU A 650 35.35 24.96 28.32
N GLU A 651 34.71 24.33 27.34
CA GLU A 651 35.04 24.51 25.92
C GLU A 651 33.76 24.99 25.20
N GLN A 652 33.88 26.08 24.45
CA GLN A 652 32.74 26.83 23.93
C GLN A 652 32.09 26.13 22.71
N ALA A 653 30.89 25.59 22.90
CA ALA A 653 29.98 25.21 21.82
C ALA A 653 28.94 26.33 21.58
N GLY A 654 28.53 26.52 20.31
CA GLY A 654 27.75 27.69 19.89
C GLY A 654 26.37 27.80 20.53
N SER A 655 25.93 29.05 20.78
CA SER A 655 24.65 29.38 21.41
C SER A 655 23.44 29.08 20.51
N GLY A 656 22.95 27.84 20.55
CA GLY A 656 21.58 27.51 20.18
C GLY A 656 20.68 27.56 21.41
N THR A 657 19.49 28.16 21.29
CA THR A 657 18.47 28.07 22.35
C THR A 657 17.95 26.64 22.44
N SER A 658 18.01 26.06 23.65
CA SER A 658 17.43 24.75 23.95
C SER A 658 15.91 24.81 23.91
N LEU A 659 15.27 23.83 23.29
CA LEU A 659 13.81 23.64 23.40
C LEU A 659 13.42 23.31 24.85
N SER A 660 12.25 23.79 25.28
CA SER A 660 11.65 23.35 26.54
C SER A 660 11.22 21.88 26.48
N ALA A 661 11.11 21.23 27.64
CA ALA A 661 10.67 19.84 27.72
C ALA A 661 9.28 19.63 27.10
N ASP A 662 8.36 20.59 27.33
CA ASP A 662 7.00 20.56 26.79
C ASP A 662 6.98 20.68 25.25
N ALA A 663 7.85 21.51 24.68
CA ALA A 663 7.99 21.64 23.22
C ALA A 663 8.59 20.38 22.59
N LEU A 664 9.53 19.71 23.28
CA LEU A 664 10.08 18.44 22.83
C LEU A 664 9.01 17.32 22.89
N GLU A 665 8.23 17.24 23.97
CA GLU A 665 7.13 16.29 24.07
C GLU A 665 6.06 16.54 22.99
N ALA A 666 5.75 17.82 22.71
CA ALA A 666 4.86 18.19 21.61
C ALA A 666 5.35 17.69 20.24
N LEU A 667 6.65 17.80 19.94
CA LEU A 667 7.26 17.31 18.70
C LEU A 667 7.27 15.77 18.63
N MET A 668 7.54 15.10 19.75
CA MET A 668 7.45 13.63 19.84
C MET A 668 6.02 13.13 19.65
N ARG A 669 5.03 13.76 20.31
CA ARG A 669 3.60 13.49 20.09
C ARG A 669 3.16 13.82 18.67
N ALA A 670 3.73 14.85 18.04
CA ALA A 670 3.45 15.18 16.64
C ALA A 670 3.95 14.10 15.67
N GLY A 671 5.00 13.35 16.04
CA GLY A 671 5.55 12.24 15.25
C GLY A 671 6.79 12.61 14.41
N VAL A 672 7.51 13.68 14.80
CA VAL A 672 8.75 14.09 14.13
C VAL A 672 9.87 13.06 14.39
N PRO A 673 10.60 12.59 13.36
CA PRO A 673 11.74 11.71 13.56
C PRO A 673 12.92 12.48 14.17
N ILE A 674 13.30 12.14 15.40
CA ILE A 674 14.41 12.79 16.13
C ILE A 674 15.66 11.92 16.04
N GLU A 675 16.70 12.37 15.31
CA GLU A 675 18.02 11.71 15.32
C GLU A 675 18.85 12.19 16.52
N LEU A 676 18.85 11.40 17.61
CA LEU A 676 19.70 11.62 18.77
C LEU A 676 21.19 11.38 18.42
N ARG A 677 21.88 12.43 17.96
CA ARG A 677 23.35 12.44 17.88
C ARG A 677 23.94 12.48 19.30
N GLN A 678 24.38 11.31 19.78
CA GLN A 678 25.01 11.19 21.10
C GLN A 678 26.34 11.97 21.17
N GLY A 679 26.27 13.21 21.65
CA GLY A 679 27.43 13.91 22.18
C GLY A 679 27.96 13.16 23.40
N ARG A 680 29.27 12.86 23.42
CA ARG A 680 29.92 12.21 24.57
C ARG A 680 30.09 13.19 25.73
N SER A 681 29.05 13.33 26.53
CA SER A 681 29.06 14.00 27.83
C SER A 681 28.27 13.15 28.84
N LEU A 682 28.70 13.15 30.10
CA LEU A 682 28.16 12.30 31.18
C LEU A 682 27.20 13.04 32.14
N SER A 683 26.80 14.28 31.82
CA SER A 683 25.81 15.04 32.60
C SER A 683 24.43 15.05 31.93
N ILE A 684 23.41 14.59 32.65
CA ILE A 684 22.04 14.41 32.12
C ILE A 684 21.35 15.77 31.84
N GLU A 685 21.74 16.84 32.52
CA GLU A 685 21.17 18.19 32.32
C GLU A 685 21.77 18.96 31.13
N GLY A 686 22.80 18.41 30.47
CA GLY A 686 23.41 18.99 29.26
C GLY A 686 22.84 18.46 27.94
N LEU A 687 21.89 17.52 27.98
CA LEU A 687 21.29 16.87 26.80
C LEU A 687 20.18 17.72 26.14
N GLY A 688 20.48 19.00 25.93
CA GLY A 688 19.63 19.87 25.11
C GLY A 688 19.70 19.44 23.65
N LEU A 689 18.61 18.87 23.12
CA LEU A 689 18.42 18.72 21.69
C LEU A 689 18.32 20.12 21.06
N TYR A 690 19.34 20.50 20.27
CA TYR A 690 19.32 21.76 19.55
C TYR A 690 18.38 21.65 18.35
N ILE A 691 17.70 22.75 18.01
CA ILE A 691 16.67 22.75 16.95
C ILE A 691 17.26 22.30 15.59
N ASN A 692 18.54 22.56 15.36
CA ASN A 692 19.28 22.14 14.15
C ASN A 692 19.42 20.60 13.99
N ASP A 693 19.31 19.83 15.07
CA ASP A 693 19.41 18.36 15.03
C ASP A 693 18.07 17.67 14.72
N LEU A 694 16.95 18.42 14.74
CA LEU A 694 15.60 17.87 14.60
C LEU A 694 15.07 17.81 13.16
N LEU A 695 15.49 18.73 12.28
CA LEU A 695 15.01 18.85 10.89
C LEU A 695 16.12 19.20 9.88
N GLY A 696 17.39 19.15 10.29
CA GLY A 696 18.50 19.75 9.56
C GLY A 696 18.48 21.29 9.63
N LYS A 697 19.28 21.95 8.78
CA LYS A 697 19.31 23.43 8.72
C LYS A 697 18.01 23.98 8.10
N LEU A 698 17.03 24.29 8.95
CA LEU A 698 15.87 25.10 8.58
C LEU A 698 16.27 26.57 8.36
N PRO A 699 15.63 27.29 7.41
CA PRO A 699 15.76 28.74 7.31
C PRO A 699 15.33 29.44 8.61
N GLN A 700 16.01 30.53 8.96
CA GLN A 700 15.76 31.29 10.20
C GLN A 700 14.28 31.71 10.37
N GLU A 701 13.60 32.01 9.26
CA GLU A 701 12.19 32.43 9.22
C GLU A 701 11.23 31.30 9.63
N GLN A 702 11.48 30.07 9.16
CA GLN A 702 10.70 28.88 9.53
C GLN A 702 10.93 28.47 10.99
N LEU A 703 12.11 28.78 11.55
CA LEU A 703 12.39 28.59 12.97
C LEU A 703 11.56 29.53 13.85
N VAL A 704 11.44 30.81 13.46
CA VAL A 704 10.61 31.80 14.16
C VAL A 704 9.12 31.45 14.05
N GLU A 705 8.66 30.99 12.89
CA GLU A 705 7.28 30.50 12.71
C GLU A 705 6.99 29.29 13.62
N LEU A 706 7.87 28.28 13.61
CA LEU A 706 7.72 27.08 14.46
C LEU A 706 7.72 27.42 15.95
N GLN A 707 8.57 28.35 16.39
CA GLN A 707 8.56 28.87 17.76
C GLN A 707 7.21 29.54 18.09
N SER A 708 6.72 30.44 17.22
CA SER A 708 5.41 31.09 17.43
C SER A 708 4.24 30.09 17.54
N LEU A 709 4.29 28.98 16.79
CA LEU A 709 3.28 27.92 16.83
C LEU A 709 3.31 27.08 18.10
N LEU A 710 4.48 26.97 18.74
CA LEU A 710 4.68 26.29 20.03
C LEU A 710 4.32 27.19 21.22
N ASP A 711 4.60 28.49 21.13
CA ASP A 711 4.33 29.48 22.19
C ASP A 711 2.85 29.94 22.25
N THR A 712 2.03 29.61 21.25
CA THR A 712 0.62 29.99 21.20
C THR A 712 -0.24 29.06 22.08
N GLU A 713 -1.02 29.60 23.02
CA GLU A 713 -1.90 28.84 23.92
C GLU A 713 -2.82 27.83 23.19
N GLY A 714 -2.93 26.61 23.73
CA GLY A 714 -3.69 25.47 23.18
C GLY A 714 -2.81 24.22 22.98
N GLU A 715 -3.37 23.12 22.48
CA GLU A 715 -2.56 21.92 22.17
C GLU A 715 -1.63 22.18 20.96
N PRO A 716 -0.30 22.07 21.10
CA PRO A 716 0.64 22.30 20.00
C PRO A 716 0.66 21.16 18.99
N ALA A 717 0.46 19.91 19.43
CA ALA A 717 0.57 18.72 18.59
C ALA A 717 -0.27 18.76 17.29
N PRO A 718 -1.57 19.12 17.27
CA PRO A 718 -2.33 19.24 16.03
C PRO A 718 -1.90 20.43 15.16
N ARG A 719 -1.42 21.55 15.74
CA ARG A 719 -0.92 22.72 14.99
C ARG A 719 0.41 22.41 14.31
N VAL A 720 1.36 21.82 15.04
CA VAL A 720 2.66 21.38 14.54
C VAL A 720 2.48 20.25 13.51
N ARG A 721 1.58 19.28 13.74
CA ARG A 721 1.20 18.29 12.71
C ARG A 721 0.62 18.95 11.46
N ARG A 722 -0.21 20.00 11.60
CA ARG A 722 -0.78 20.73 10.45
C ARG A 722 0.28 21.54 9.69
N TRP A 723 1.28 22.08 10.37
CA TRP A 723 2.44 22.74 9.75
C TRP A 723 3.33 21.71 9.01
N LEU A 724 3.68 20.59 9.67
CA LEU A 724 4.41 19.47 9.05
C LEU A 724 3.67 18.82 7.87
N ALA A 725 2.34 18.70 7.96
CA ALA A 725 1.50 18.12 6.90
C ALA A 725 1.18 19.11 5.77
N ASN A 726 1.54 20.39 5.90
CA ASN A 726 1.29 21.42 4.90
C ASN A 726 2.61 22.06 4.43
N PRO A 727 3.51 21.29 3.76
CA PRO A 727 4.68 21.87 3.12
C PRO A 727 4.20 22.75 1.96
N ALA A 728 4.32 24.08 2.15
CA ALA A 728 4.23 25.19 1.20
C ALA A 728 3.14 25.12 0.09
N ASN A 729 2.30 26.16 0.00
CA ASN A 729 1.28 26.36 -1.05
C ASN A 729 1.78 25.98 -2.47
N GLY A 730 1.43 24.77 -2.92
CA GLY A 730 1.92 24.21 -4.17
C GLY A 730 1.15 22.95 -4.57
N ASP A 731 0.88 22.82 -5.87
CA ASP A 731 0.18 21.65 -6.40
C ASP A 731 1.07 20.40 -6.30
N ALA A 732 0.54 19.31 -5.74
CA ALA A 732 1.26 18.07 -5.53
C ALA A 732 0.93 17.03 -6.61
N TYR A 733 1.95 16.54 -7.31
CA TYR A 733 1.86 15.57 -8.39
C TYR A 733 2.59 14.27 -8.02
N TYR A 734 2.09 13.14 -8.49
CA TYR A 734 2.70 11.84 -8.27
C TYR A 734 3.22 11.26 -9.60
N TYR A 735 4.43 10.71 -9.56
CA TYR A 735 5.13 10.15 -10.71
C TYR A 735 5.64 8.75 -10.44
N ASP A 736 5.61 7.93 -11.49
CA ASP A 736 6.25 6.63 -11.51
C ASP A 736 7.79 6.79 -11.51
N GLU A 737 8.49 5.90 -10.81
CA GLU A 737 9.96 5.81 -10.78
C GLU A 737 10.41 4.47 -11.38
N TRP A 738 11.50 4.46 -12.15
CA TRP A 738 12.02 3.21 -12.72
C TRP A 738 12.98 2.53 -11.74
N ASP A 739 12.62 1.33 -11.28
CA ASP A 739 13.48 0.51 -10.43
C ASP A 739 14.24 -0.51 -11.30
N TYR A 740 15.55 -0.30 -11.45
CA TYR A 740 16.38 -1.15 -12.31
C TYR A 740 16.61 -2.57 -11.76
N LEU A 741 16.42 -2.79 -10.45
CA LEU A 741 16.52 -4.11 -9.83
C LEU A 741 15.28 -4.93 -10.13
N LEU A 742 14.11 -4.28 -10.08
CA LEU A 742 12.83 -4.88 -10.47
C LEU A 742 12.65 -4.96 -12.00
N ASN A 743 13.42 -4.17 -12.76
CA ASN A 743 13.27 -3.95 -14.20
C ASN A 743 11.82 -3.53 -14.57
N ASP A 744 11.21 -2.72 -13.71
CA ASP A 744 9.85 -2.19 -13.85
C ASP A 744 9.68 -0.86 -13.10
N TYR A 745 8.57 -0.16 -13.36
CA TYR A 745 8.22 1.07 -12.68
C TYR A 745 7.54 0.80 -11.32
N ARG A 746 7.89 1.60 -10.31
CA ARG A 746 7.11 1.76 -9.08
C ARG A 746 6.02 2.82 -9.30
N PRO A 747 4.72 2.48 -9.15
CA PRO A 747 3.63 3.39 -9.49
C PRO A 747 3.47 4.49 -8.44
N ALA A 748 3.27 5.74 -8.89
CA ALA A 748 3.02 6.91 -8.02
C ALA A 748 4.04 7.08 -6.85
N TRP A 749 5.27 6.61 -7.05
CA TRP A 749 6.29 6.46 -6.01
C TRP A 749 6.89 7.79 -5.55
N CYS A 750 7.03 8.74 -6.48
CA CYS A 750 7.62 10.05 -6.22
C CYS A 750 6.54 11.14 -6.18
N ARG A 751 6.48 11.87 -5.07
CA ARG A 751 5.68 13.09 -4.89
C ARG A 751 6.53 14.31 -5.21
N LEU A 752 6.06 15.09 -6.17
CA LEU A 752 6.62 16.35 -6.61
C LEU A 752 5.67 17.49 -6.21
N VAL A 753 6.20 18.59 -5.70
CA VAL A 753 5.46 19.81 -5.33
C VAL A 753 5.91 20.95 -6.22
N GLU A 754 4.98 21.57 -6.93
CA GLU A 754 5.26 22.80 -7.68
C GLU A 754 5.26 24.01 -6.74
N MET A 755 6.36 24.76 -6.70
CA MET A 755 6.49 25.97 -5.89
C MET A 755 6.75 27.18 -6.80
N PRO A 756 6.05 28.32 -6.59
CA PRO A 756 6.43 29.56 -7.23
C PRO A 756 7.76 30.06 -6.66
N VAL A 757 8.61 30.65 -7.49
CA VAL A 757 9.77 31.42 -7.02
C VAL A 757 9.29 32.84 -6.69
N GLU A 758 9.63 33.35 -5.51
CA GLU A 758 9.45 34.78 -5.21
C GLU A 758 10.61 35.57 -5.84
N GLY A 759 10.29 36.63 -6.57
CA GLY A 759 11.28 37.35 -7.37
C GLY A 759 12.05 38.40 -6.57
N ASP A 760 13.34 38.57 -6.88
CA ASP A 760 14.12 39.71 -6.40
C ASP A 760 13.72 41.02 -7.11
N GLY A 761 14.30 42.15 -6.70
CA GLY A 761 14.04 43.47 -7.30
C GLY A 761 14.48 43.64 -8.76
N GLY A 762 15.00 42.59 -9.42
CA GLY A 762 15.49 42.59 -10.80
C GLY A 762 16.91 43.13 -10.97
N GLU A 763 17.59 43.54 -9.89
CA GLU A 763 18.92 44.13 -9.95
C GLU A 763 19.97 43.17 -10.52
N PHE A 764 19.88 41.87 -10.17
CA PHE A 764 20.78 40.85 -10.71
C PHE A 764 20.70 40.77 -12.24
N PHE A 765 19.48 40.78 -12.78
CA PHE A 765 19.21 40.70 -14.22
C PHE A 765 19.83 41.90 -14.95
N GLN A 766 19.60 43.12 -14.45
CA GLN A 766 20.13 44.35 -15.04
C GLN A 766 21.67 44.42 -14.98
N ARG A 767 22.26 44.07 -13.83
CA ARG A 767 23.72 44.03 -13.63
C ARG A 767 24.39 43.06 -14.59
N THR A 768 23.78 41.90 -14.81
CA THR A 768 24.26 40.88 -15.76
C THR A 768 24.24 41.40 -17.20
N LEU A 769 23.15 42.03 -17.64
CA LEU A 769 23.09 42.61 -19.00
C LEU A 769 24.11 43.73 -19.21
N ALA A 770 24.39 44.54 -18.18
CA ALA A 770 25.45 45.54 -18.25
C ALA A 770 26.85 44.87 -18.39
N ALA A 771 27.14 43.84 -17.61
CA ALA A 771 28.40 43.10 -17.64
C ALA A 771 28.66 42.39 -18.98
N TYR A 772 27.62 41.79 -19.58
CA TYR A 772 27.70 41.08 -20.87
C TYR A 772 27.26 41.92 -22.08
N SER A 773 27.16 43.25 -21.93
CA SER A 773 26.74 44.19 -22.98
C SER A 773 27.56 44.12 -24.27
N ALA A 774 28.83 43.70 -24.20
CA ALA A 774 29.68 43.48 -25.38
C ALA A 774 29.40 42.14 -26.10
N LEU A 775 28.87 41.13 -25.41
CA LEU A 775 28.56 39.81 -25.94
C LEU A 775 27.18 39.77 -26.63
N LEU A 776 26.19 40.47 -26.06
CA LEU A 776 24.81 40.48 -26.57
C LEU A 776 24.72 40.82 -28.08
N PRO A 777 25.42 41.82 -28.65
CA PRO A 777 25.36 42.10 -30.09
C PRO A 777 25.91 40.97 -30.97
N ALA A 778 26.89 40.19 -30.49
CA ALA A 778 27.43 39.05 -31.21
C ALA A 778 26.44 37.89 -31.20
N VAL A 779 25.92 37.55 -30.02
CA VAL A 779 24.88 36.52 -29.81
C VAL A 779 23.65 36.82 -30.67
N ARG A 780 23.13 38.06 -30.62
CA ARG A 780 22.01 38.52 -31.47
C ARG A 780 22.28 38.33 -32.96
N ARG A 781 23.47 38.73 -33.44
CA ARG A 781 23.87 38.54 -34.85
C ARG A 781 24.01 37.06 -35.25
N GLU A 782 24.35 36.16 -34.33
CA GLU A 782 24.37 34.72 -34.60
C GLU A 782 22.95 34.16 -34.67
N PHE A 783 22.08 34.53 -33.73
CA PHE A 783 20.67 34.14 -33.74
C PHE A 783 19.88 34.66 -34.95
N GLN A 784 20.15 35.88 -35.40
CA GLN A 784 19.56 36.43 -36.62
C GLN A 784 19.89 35.60 -37.89
N LYS A 785 21.04 34.91 -37.93
CA LYS A 785 21.40 33.99 -39.05
C LYS A 785 20.63 32.66 -39.00
N ILE A 786 20.10 32.27 -37.84
CA ILE A 786 19.35 31.02 -37.65
C ILE A 786 17.90 31.19 -38.09
N ARG A 787 17.38 32.43 -38.09
CA ARG A 787 16.01 32.77 -38.47
C ARG A 787 15.78 32.43 -39.95
N PRO A 788 14.91 31.46 -40.28
CA PRO A 788 14.75 31.03 -41.66
C PRO A 788 13.81 31.96 -42.41
N ASP A 789 14.34 32.76 -43.34
CA ASP A 789 13.58 33.34 -44.46
C ASP A 789 13.52 32.36 -45.66
N ALA A 790 13.68 31.07 -45.39
CA ALA A 790 13.66 30.01 -46.40
C ALA A 790 12.22 29.67 -46.81
N TYR A 791 11.88 29.95 -48.06
CA TYR A 791 10.67 29.45 -48.70
C TYR A 791 10.90 28.01 -49.15
N GLU A 792 10.07 27.07 -48.70
CA GLU A 792 10.06 25.71 -49.24
C GLU A 792 9.19 25.64 -50.50
N VAL A 793 9.69 24.93 -51.52
CA VAL A 793 9.07 24.79 -52.83
C VAL A 793 8.16 23.55 -52.81
N VAL A 794 6.92 23.73 -52.34
CA VAL A 794 5.92 22.65 -52.19
C VAL A 794 5.33 22.30 -53.55
N ARG A 795 5.56 21.06 -54.00
CA ARG A 795 5.15 20.52 -55.31
C ARG A 795 3.86 19.71 -55.22
N GLY A 796 3.18 19.52 -56.35
CA GLY A 796 1.98 18.68 -56.43
C GLY A 796 0.73 19.35 -55.85
N LEU A 797 0.59 20.65 -56.07
CA LEU A 797 -0.59 21.43 -55.71
C LEU A 797 -1.52 21.58 -56.92
N GLU A 798 -2.83 21.79 -56.68
CA GLU A 798 -3.81 22.04 -57.76
C GLU A 798 -3.82 23.49 -58.23
N ALA A 799 -3.24 24.40 -57.43
CA ALA A 799 -2.96 25.79 -57.76
C ALA A 799 -1.65 26.21 -57.08
N GLY A 800 -0.87 27.08 -57.72
CA GLY A 800 0.42 27.54 -57.21
C GLY A 800 1.01 28.66 -58.08
N GLU A 801 2.23 29.08 -57.75
CA GLU A 801 2.94 30.18 -58.42
C GLU A 801 3.58 29.76 -59.74
N ASP A 802 3.99 28.49 -59.85
CA ASP A 802 4.69 27.93 -61.01
C ASP A 802 4.26 26.47 -61.26
N PHE A 803 4.70 25.87 -62.37
CA PHE A 803 4.37 24.50 -62.76
C PHE A 803 5.46 23.50 -62.37
N ASP A 804 5.07 22.31 -61.88
CA ASP A 804 6.00 21.19 -61.74
C ASP A 804 6.18 20.55 -63.12
N LEU A 805 7.29 20.87 -63.78
CA LEU A 805 7.62 20.36 -65.10
C LEU A 805 7.56 18.82 -65.19
N ASN A 806 7.88 18.10 -64.11
CA ASN A 806 7.80 16.63 -64.10
C ASN A 806 6.33 16.18 -64.06
N ALA A 807 5.52 16.73 -63.15
CA ALA A 807 4.09 16.40 -63.06
C ALA A 807 3.34 16.78 -64.35
N VAL A 808 3.72 17.88 -65.01
CA VAL A 808 3.16 18.28 -66.31
C VAL A 808 3.57 17.32 -67.43
N VAL A 809 4.82 16.85 -67.45
CA VAL A 809 5.29 15.82 -68.40
C VAL A 809 4.56 14.50 -68.18
N ASP A 810 4.42 14.06 -66.93
CA ASP A 810 3.70 12.82 -66.58
C ASP A 810 2.22 12.91 -66.93
N ALA A 811 1.54 14.01 -66.56
CA ALA A 811 0.15 14.25 -66.95
C ALA A 811 -0.02 14.31 -68.49
N ARG A 812 0.97 14.82 -69.22
CA ARG A 812 0.96 14.81 -70.69
C ARG A 812 1.18 13.41 -71.27
N SER A 813 1.99 12.58 -70.60
CA SER A 813 2.24 11.18 -70.90
C SER A 813 0.99 10.32 -70.66
N ASP A 814 0.38 10.42 -69.48
CA ASP A 814 -0.86 9.73 -69.12
C ASP A 814 -2.02 10.11 -70.06
N ARG A 815 -2.16 11.40 -70.39
CA ARG A 815 -3.17 11.86 -71.36
C ARG A 815 -2.93 11.30 -72.77
N ARG A 816 -1.68 11.03 -73.17
CA ARG A 816 -1.37 10.29 -74.42
C ARG A 816 -1.66 8.80 -74.28
N ALA A 817 -1.43 8.21 -73.12
CA ALA A 817 -1.74 6.82 -72.78
C ALA A 817 -3.25 6.57 -72.49
N ARG A 818 -4.12 7.57 -72.65
CA ARG A 818 -5.55 7.56 -72.30
C ARG A 818 -5.85 7.22 -70.83
N ARG A 819 -4.94 7.55 -69.92
CA ARG A 819 -5.14 7.51 -68.46
C ARG A 819 -5.63 8.87 -67.96
N ALA A 820 -6.30 8.88 -66.82
CA ALA A 820 -6.73 10.11 -66.16
C ALA A 820 -5.49 10.83 -65.57
N PRO A 821 -5.13 12.04 -66.04
CA PRO A 821 -3.98 12.76 -65.53
C PRO A 821 -4.27 13.36 -64.15
N SER A 822 -3.22 13.52 -63.34
CA SER A 822 -3.31 14.23 -62.06
C SER A 822 -3.62 15.72 -62.24
N THR A 823 -4.46 16.28 -61.37
CA THR A 823 -4.74 17.73 -61.26
C THR A 823 -3.62 18.50 -60.55
N LYS A 824 -2.72 17.79 -59.87
CA LYS A 824 -1.65 18.32 -59.01
C LYS A 824 -0.41 18.74 -59.82
N LEU A 825 -0.55 19.79 -60.63
CA LEU A 825 0.45 20.23 -61.60
C LEU A 825 1.31 21.42 -61.15
N TYR A 826 0.98 22.05 -60.01
CA TYR A 826 1.56 23.32 -59.59
C TYR A 826 2.51 23.18 -58.40
N VAL A 827 3.28 24.23 -58.21
CA VAL A 827 4.28 24.42 -57.15
C VAL A 827 4.05 25.78 -56.51
N ALA A 828 4.14 25.87 -55.19
CA ALA A 828 4.07 27.13 -54.46
C ALA A 828 5.23 27.27 -53.47
N ARG A 829 5.70 28.51 -53.27
CA ARG A 829 6.69 28.84 -52.25
C ARG A 829 5.97 29.13 -50.94
N GLN A 830 5.99 28.19 -50.00
CA GLN A 830 5.43 28.40 -48.67
C GLN A 830 6.53 28.83 -47.71
N ARG A 831 6.26 29.83 -46.87
CA ARG A 831 7.18 30.25 -45.81
C ARG A 831 7.11 29.21 -44.69
N GLU A 832 8.21 28.50 -44.42
CA GLU A 832 8.27 27.58 -43.28
C GLU A 832 8.41 28.40 -41.98
N GLU A 833 7.31 28.59 -41.24
CA GLU A 833 7.38 29.25 -39.94
C GLU A 833 8.15 28.38 -38.93
N ARG A 834 9.10 29.00 -38.22
CA ARG A 834 9.96 28.33 -37.26
C ARG A 834 9.21 28.14 -35.94
N ASP A 835 8.65 26.94 -35.79
CA ASP A 835 7.84 26.54 -34.64
C ASP A 835 8.62 25.59 -33.71
N ILE A 836 9.31 26.18 -32.73
CA ILE A 836 10.18 25.49 -31.78
C ILE A 836 9.83 25.88 -30.34
N ALA A 837 9.72 24.87 -29.47
CA ALA A 837 9.55 25.04 -28.04
C ALA A 837 10.72 24.47 -27.24
N VAL A 838 11.28 25.25 -26.30
CA VAL A 838 12.43 24.84 -25.49
C VAL A 838 12.20 25.06 -24.00
N LEU A 839 12.38 24.00 -23.21
CA LEU A 839 12.29 24.04 -21.75
C LEU A 839 13.70 23.97 -21.17
N PHE A 840 14.09 24.97 -20.39
CA PHE A 840 15.31 24.93 -19.57
C PHE A 840 14.95 24.34 -18.21
N LEU A 841 15.54 23.20 -17.87
CA LEU A 841 15.41 22.54 -16.59
C LEU A 841 16.72 22.72 -15.83
N VAL A 842 16.68 23.52 -14.77
CA VAL A 842 17.85 24.00 -14.03
C VAL A 842 17.96 23.23 -12.71
N ASP A 843 19.09 22.57 -12.50
CA ASP A 843 19.40 21.96 -11.21
C ASP A 843 19.64 23.05 -10.16
N MET A 844 18.99 22.90 -9.00
CA MET A 844 19.13 23.80 -7.84
C MET A 844 19.61 23.00 -6.62
N SER A 845 20.34 21.92 -6.80
CA SER A 845 20.92 21.13 -5.71
C SER A 845 22.11 21.81 -5.01
N ALA A 846 22.56 21.23 -3.91
CA ALA A 846 23.59 21.78 -3.03
C ALA A 846 24.98 21.86 -3.67
N SER A 847 25.29 21.05 -4.69
CA SER A 847 26.50 21.19 -5.51
C SER A 847 26.59 22.57 -6.16
N THR A 848 25.44 23.18 -6.48
CA THR A 848 25.40 24.49 -7.17
C THR A 848 25.84 25.66 -6.28
N ASP A 849 26.05 25.44 -4.98
CA ASP A 849 26.63 26.40 -4.03
C ASP A 849 28.18 26.41 -4.05
N GLU A 850 28.82 25.46 -4.76
CA GLU A 850 30.29 25.37 -4.78
C GLU A 850 30.94 26.64 -5.36
N PRO A 851 32.01 27.16 -4.72
CA PRO A 851 32.74 28.33 -5.18
C PRO A 851 33.64 27.98 -6.38
N VAL A 852 33.69 28.87 -7.37
CA VAL A 852 34.48 28.64 -8.58
C VAL A 852 35.96 29.00 -8.35
N ASP A 853 36.79 27.97 -8.25
CA ASP A 853 38.25 28.10 -8.19
C ASP A 853 38.81 28.76 -9.46
N GLY A 854 39.49 29.90 -9.29
CA GLY A 854 40.24 30.56 -10.36
C GLY A 854 40.11 32.09 -10.44
N VAL A 855 39.10 32.70 -9.82
CA VAL A 855 38.91 34.18 -9.84
C VAL A 855 39.79 34.92 -8.81
N GLY A 856 40.97 34.36 -8.51
CA GLY A 856 41.91 34.80 -7.49
C GLY A 856 43.29 35.18 -8.02
N ALA A 857 43.37 35.96 -9.12
CA ALA A 857 44.64 36.57 -9.57
C ALA A 857 44.51 37.77 -10.53
N SER A 858 43.46 37.84 -11.36
CA SER A 858 43.43 38.79 -12.50
C SER A 858 42.12 39.58 -12.62
N ARG A 859 41.98 40.60 -11.75
CA ARG A 859 41.42 41.96 -12.04
C ARG A 859 41.26 42.79 -10.76
N ALA A 860 42.37 43.14 -10.13
CA ALA A 860 42.41 44.21 -9.13
C ALA A 860 42.36 45.60 -9.80
N ALA A 861 41.28 45.89 -10.54
CA ALA A 861 41.09 47.17 -11.24
C ALA A 861 39.62 47.44 -11.64
N ALA A 862 38.74 47.66 -10.66
CA ALA A 862 37.60 48.61 -10.70
C ALA A 862 36.57 48.35 -9.57
N GLY A 863 36.39 49.35 -8.69
CA GLY A 863 35.13 49.67 -7.97
C GLY A 863 34.24 48.56 -7.39
N ALA A 864 34.39 48.32 -6.08
CA ALA A 864 33.35 48.00 -5.09
C ALA A 864 32.33 46.84 -5.31
N ALA A 865 32.15 46.07 -4.22
CA ALA A 865 30.98 45.24 -3.89
C ALA A 865 30.72 43.92 -4.68
N SER A 866 31.56 42.92 -4.43
CA SER A 866 31.07 41.68 -3.81
C SER A 866 32.21 40.98 -3.07
N ARG A 867 31.96 40.50 -1.85
CA ARG A 867 32.97 39.86 -0.98
C ARG A 867 32.85 38.34 -0.94
N ASN A 868 31.90 37.78 -1.69
CA ASN A 868 31.64 36.34 -1.78
C ASN A 868 32.28 35.76 -3.06
N PRO A 869 32.82 34.52 -3.01
CA PRO A 869 33.25 33.82 -4.22
C PRO A 869 32.05 33.62 -5.16
N ARG A 870 32.28 33.67 -6.47
CA ARG A 870 31.24 33.36 -7.47
C ARG A 870 30.93 31.87 -7.37
N ARG A 871 29.64 31.52 -7.32
CA ARG A 871 29.19 30.12 -7.24
C ARG A 871 28.72 29.61 -8.59
N ILE A 872 28.62 28.29 -8.69
CA ILE A 872 28.09 27.60 -9.88
C ILE A 872 26.72 28.14 -10.28
N ILE A 873 25.78 28.24 -9.33
CA ILE A 873 24.42 28.76 -9.57
C ILE A 873 24.41 30.19 -10.14
N ASP A 874 25.33 31.06 -9.70
CA ASP A 874 25.33 32.47 -10.10
C ASP A 874 25.74 32.61 -11.57
N ILE A 875 26.64 31.75 -12.07
CA ILE A 875 27.02 31.70 -13.49
C ILE A 875 25.92 31.04 -14.34
N THR A 876 25.22 30.04 -13.81
CA THR A 876 24.06 29.44 -14.47
C THR A 876 22.93 30.46 -14.65
N LYS A 877 22.67 31.32 -13.64
CA LYS A 877 21.76 32.48 -13.78
C LYS A 877 22.22 33.40 -14.89
N GLU A 878 23.49 33.79 -14.92
CA GLU A 878 24.02 34.69 -15.95
C GLU A 878 23.81 34.13 -17.37
N ALA A 879 24.05 32.84 -17.57
CA ALA A 879 23.79 32.16 -18.85
C ALA A 879 22.29 32.15 -19.22
N LEU A 880 21.40 31.92 -18.24
CA LEU A 880 19.94 31.98 -18.43
C LEU A 880 19.45 33.38 -18.79
N VAL A 881 20.02 34.44 -18.20
CA VAL A 881 19.71 35.84 -18.54
C VAL A 881 20.05 36.14 -20.01
N ILE A 882 21.23 35.74 -20.47
CA ILE A 882 21.67 35.94 -21.86
C ILE A 882 20.80 35.14 -22.84
N MET A 883 20.46 33.90 -22.49
CA MET A 883 19.56 33.07 -23.30
C MET A 883 18.13 33.61 -23.36
N ALA A 884 17.58 34.12 -22.26
CA ALA A 884 16.23 34.69 -22.25
C ALA A 884 16.11 35.88 -23.21
N GLU A 885 17.05 36.85 -23.14
CA GLU A 885 17.07 38.00 -24.06
C GLU A 885 17.30 37.57 -25.52
N ALA A 886 18.09 36.53 -25.77
CA ALA A 886 18.32 36.01 -27.12
C ALA A 886 17.08 35.30 -27.70
N LEU A 887 16.33 34.57 -26.88
CA LEU A 887 15.13 33.84 -27.29
C LEU A 887 13.91 34.75 -27.51
N GLU A 888 13.75 35.81 -26.72
CA GLU A 888 12.73 36.85 -26.94
C GLU A 888 12.94 37.56 -28.29
N GLU A 889 14.18 37.84 -28.71
CA GLU A 889 14.46 38.43 -30.03
C GLU A 889 14.21 37.45 -31.19
N LEU A 890 14.46 36.16 -30.94
CA LEU A 890 14.30 35.09 -31.91
C LEU A 890 12.82 34.69 -32.12
N GLY A 891 12.00 34.82 -31.07
CA GLY A 891 10.56 34.56 -31.07
C GLY A 891 10.16 33.11 -30.77
N ASP A 892 11.04 32.30 -30.18
CA ASP A 892 10.73 30.91 -29.82
C ASP A 892 9.94 30.81 -28.51
N ALA A 893 9.07 29.80 -28.42
CA ALA A 893 8.39 29.48 -27.18
C ALA A 893 9.40 28.87 -26.18
N TYR A 894 9.62 29.52 -25.03
CA TYR A 894 10.50 28.97 -23.99
C TYR A 894 9.93 29.06 -22.59
N ALA A 895 10.33 28.10 -21.77
CA ALA A 895 10.03 28.02 -20.34
C ALA A 895 11.31 27.76 -19.54
N ILE A 896 11.34 28.22 -18.29
CA ILE A 896 12.45 28.03 -17.37
C ILE A 896 11.86 27.46 -16.06
N TYR A 897 12.38 26.32 -15.65
CA TYR A 897 11.99 25.64 -14.42
C TYR A 897 13.24 25.22 -13.65
N GLY A 898 13.20 25.34 -12.33
CA GLY A 898 14.21 24.79 -11.44
C GLY A 898 13.74 23.47 -10.81
N PHE A 899 14.65 22.63 -10.32
CA PHE A 899 14.29 21.47 -9.51
C PHE A 899 15.30 21.20 -8.38
N SER A 900 14.80 20.63 -7.29
CA SER A 900 15.57 20.19 -6.11
C SER A 900 14.91 18.93 -5.56
N GLY A 901 15.70 17.99 -5.02
CA GLY A 901 15.21 16.74 -4.45
C GLY A 901 15.43 16.66 -2.94
N HIS A 902 14.46 16.14 -2.21
CA HIS A 902 14.64 15.65 -0.86
C HIS A 902 13.87 14.34 -0.66
N GLY A 903 14.40 13.29 -1.27
CA GLY A 903 13.81 11.96 -1.28
C GLY A 903 12.52 11.88 -2.09
N ARG A 904 11.96 10.67 -2.18
CA ARG A 904 10.78 10.40 -3.01
C ARG A 904 9.54 11.20 -2.60
N ALA A 905 9.43 11.67 -1.35
CA ALA A 905 8.23 12.33 -0.82
C ALA A 905 8.21 13.87 -1.02
N GLN A 906 9.37 14.47 -1.32
CA GLN A 906 9.57 15.91 -1.42
C GLN A 906 10.54 16.23 -2.57
N VAL A 907 10.11 15.99 -3.81
CA VAL A 907 10.75 16.59 -4.99
C VAL A 907 10.13 17.98 -5.19
N GLU A 908 10.96 19.00 -5.30
CA GLU A 908 10.55 20.40 -5.42
C GLU A 908 10.77 20.87 -6.86
N PHE A 909 9.75 21.46 -7.47
CA PHE A 909 9.78 21.94 -8.85
C PHE A 909 9.43 23.43 -8.90
N TYR A 910 10.42 24.26 -9.22
CA TYR A 910 10.34 25.71 -9.11
C TYR A 910 9.90 26.34 -10.44
N THR A 911 8.75 27.02 -10.44
CA THR A 911 8.25 27.72 -11.64
C THR A 911 8.86 29.12 -11.75
N VAL A 912 9.86 29.26 -12.63
CA VAL A 912 10.55 30.52 -12.92
C VAL A 912 9.84 31.27 -14.05
N LYS A 913 9.56 30.60 -15.17
CA LYS A 913 8.85 31.13 -16.34
C LYS A 913 8.08 30.01 -17.04
N SER A 914 6.77 30.16 -17.22
CA SER A 914 5.97 29.22 -18.03
C SER A 914 5.99 29.55 -19.53
N PHE A 915 5.60 28.59 -20.38
CA PHE A 915 5.48 28.82 -21.84
C PHE A 915 4.47 29.90 -22.24
N ARG A 916 3.47 30.18 -21.38
CA ARG A 916 2.43 31.21 -21.64
C ARG A 916 2.81 32.59 -21.11
N GLU A 917 3.94 32.69 -20.41
CA GLU A 917 4.40 33.91 -19.76
C GLU A 917 5.53 34.55 -20.57
N GLY A 918 5.44 35.86 -20.85
CA GLY A 918 6.53 36.63 -21.45
C GLY A 918 7.56 37.08 -20.41
N LEU A 919 8.73 37.57 -20.85
CA LEU A 919 9.77 38.09 -19.95
C LEU A 919 9.37 39.41 -19.25
N SER A 920 8.52 39.30 -18.22
CA SER A 920 8.11 40.41 -17.37
C SER A 920 9.17 40.77 -16.33
N ALA A 921 9.01 41.94 -15.67
CA ALA A 921 9.88 42.33 -14.55
C ALA A 921 9.87 41.30 -13.41
N ALA A 922 8.71 40.68 -13.13
CA ALA A 922 8.59 39.63 -12.12
C ALA A 922 9.34 38.34 -12.52
N VAL A 923 9.35 37.96 -13.80
CA VAL A 923 10.15 36.83 -14.30
C VAL A 923 11.65 37.14 -14.21
N ARG A 924 12.05 38.38 -14.54
CA ARG A 924 13.45 38.82 -14.39
C ARG A 924 13.93 38.74 -12.94
N GLY A 925 13.08 39.12 -11.98
CA GLY A 925 13.33 38.94 -10.54
C GLY A 925 13.41 37.48 -10.10
N ARG A 926 12.53 36.61 -10.63
CA ARG A 926 12.55 35.16 -10.37
C ARG A 926 13.84 34.47 -10.85
N ILE A 927 14.41 34.92 -11.97
CA ILE A 927 15.71 34.40 -12.46
C ILE A 927 16.85 34.79 -11.51
N GLY A 928 16.83 36.02 -10.97
CA GLY A 928 17.83 36.48 -10.00
C GLY A 928 17.75 35.74 -8.65
N ALA A 929 16.53 35.45 -8.20
CA ALA A 929 16.20 34.78 -6.93
C ALA A 929 16.42 33.26 -6.90
N LEU A 930 16.97 32.63 -7.94
CA LEU A 930 17.35 31.21 -7.87
C LEU A 930 18.44 31.00 -6.80
N GLU A 931 18.34 29.93 -6.03
CA GLU A 931 19.31 29.61 -4.98
C GLU A 931 19.60 28.11 -4.93
N PRO A 932 20.80 27.69 -4.48
CA PRO A 932 21.08 26.30 -4.15
C PRO A 932 20.18 25.83 -3.01
N LYS A 933 19.68 24.60 -3.12
CA LYS A 933 18.78 23.93 -2.18
C LYS A 933 19.36 22.56 -1.79
N ARG A 934 18.72 21.44 -2.14
CA ARG A 934 18.98 20.11 -1.52
C ARG A 934 19.67 19.13 -2.47
N SER A 935 19.05 18.01 -2.83
CA SER A 935 19.64 16.91 -3.62
C SER A 935 19.11 16.89 -5.06
N THR A 936 19.44 15.85 -5.84
CA THR A 936 19.26 15.82 -7.30
C THR A 936 18.44 14.60 -7.75
N ARG A 937 17.10 14.73 -7.78
CA ARG A 937 16.18 13.66 -8.27
C ARG A 937 15.71 13.89 -9.71
N MET A 938 16.65 13.77 -10.66
CA MET A 938 16.43 14.15 -12.07
C MET A 938 15.31 13.39 -12.78
N GLY A 939 15.11 12.09 -12.52
CA GLY A 939 14.11 11.29 -13.23
C GLY A 939 12.68 11.81 -13.06
N THR A 940 12.27 12.11 -11.82
CA THR A 940 10.97 12.73 -11.52
C THR A 940 10.83 14.12 -12.15
N ALA A 941 11.86 14.96 -12.05
CA ALA A 941 11.84 16.32 -12.61
C ALA A 941 11.69 16.32 -14.15
N LEU A 942 12.39 15.40 -14.84
CA LEU A 942 12.25 15.21 -16.30
C LEU A 942 10.85 14.73 -16.70
N ARG A 943 10.28 13.76 -15.97
CA ARG A 943 8.90 13.29 -16.21
C ARG A 943 7.87 14.41 -16.03
N HIS A 944 8.08 15.30 -15.06
CA HIS A 944 7.21 16.46 -14.85
C HIS A 944 7.38 17.54 -15.93
N ALA A 945 8.62 17.89 -16.30
CA ALA A 945 8.91 18.78 -17.42
C ALA A 945 8.29 18.27 -18.74
N LEU A 946 8.31 16.95 -18.96
CA LEU A 946 7.66 16.28 -20.08
C LEU A 946 6.13 16.42 -20.06
N THR A 947 5.50 16.37 -18.87
CA THR A 947 4.07 16.70 -18.71
C THR A 947 3.79 18.17 -19.04
N LYS A 948 4.61 19.12 -18.58
CA LYS A 948 4.47 20.55 -18.91
C LYS A 948 4.60 20.82 -20.42
N MET A 949 5.45 20.07 -21.13
CA MET A 949 5.56 20.14 -22.60
C MET A 949 4.43 19.43 -23.37
N ALA A 950 3.61 18.58 -22.74
CA ALA A 950 2.61 17.77 -23.45
C ALA A 950 1.52 18.60 -24.17
N HIS A 951 1.23 19.80 -23.66
CA HIS A 951 0.23 20.73 -24.22
C HIS A 951 0.82 21.78 -25.17
N VAL A 952 2.13 21.76 -25.42
CA VAL A 952 2.80 22.75 -26.28
C VAL A 952 2.73 22.29 -27.74
N SER A 953 1.96 23.02 -28.55
CA SER A 953 1.82 22.78 -29.99
C SER A 953 3.01 23.35 -30.77
N ALA A 954 4.19 22.77 -30.57
CA ALA A 954 5.38 23.05 -31.38
C ALA A 954 5.83 21.83 -32.19
N ARG A 955 6.32 22.06 -33.42
CA ARG A 955 6.87 21.04 -34.34
C ARG A 955 8.19 20.45 -33.85
N SER A 956 9.04 21.25 -33.19
CA SER A 956 10.25 20.76 -32.52
C SER A 956 10.24 21.13 -31.04
N ARG A 957 10.53 20.15 -30.17
CA ARG A 957 10.42 20.29 -28.71
C ARG A 957 11.71 19.81 -28.06
N HIS A 958 12.34 20.66 -27.26
CA HIS A 958 13.60 20.37 -26.60
C HIS A 958 13.54 20.60 -25.08
N ILE A 959 14.16 19.71 -24.31
CA ILE A 959 14.46 19.94 -22.89
C ILE A 959 15.97 20.11 -22.77
N LEU A 960 16.43 21.29 -22.35
CA LEU A 960 17.83 21.56 -21.99
C LEU A 960 17.97 21.41 -20.48
N LEU A 961 18.58 20.30 -20.05
CA LEU A 961 18.89 20.03 -18.65
C LEU A 961 20.25 20.63 -18.32
N LEU A 962 20.28 21.62 -17.43
CA LEU A 962 21.49 22.22 -16.87
C LEU A 962 21.69 21.62 -15.47
N SER A 963 22.65 20.72 -15.30
CA SER A 963 22.98 20.12 -14.00
C SER A 963 24.50 20.07 -13.81
N ASP A 964 24.97 20.37 -12.62
CA ASP A 964 26.39 20.41 -12.32
C ASP A 964 26.96 19.05 -11.88
N GLY A 965 26.14 18.03 -11.68
CA GLY A 965 26.57 16.76 -11.10
C GLY A 965 25.79 15.51 -11.50
N PHE A 966 25.84 14.53 -10.61
CA PHE A 966 25.32 13.17 -10.78
C PHE A 966 23.91 13.03 -10.17
N PRO A 967 22.99 12.21 -10.73
CA PRO A 967 21.67 11.97 -10.11
C PRO A 967 21.79 11.25 -8.77
N GLN A 968 21.81 12.00 -7.67
CA GLN A 968 21.87 11.46 -6.31
C GLN A 968 20.87 12.15 -5.37
N ASP A 969 20.10 11.31 -4.67
CA ASP A 969 19.10 11.69 -3.67
C ASP A 969 19.23 10.75 -2.46
N PHE A 970 18.73 11.17 -1.29
CA PHE A 970 19.10 10.53 -0.02
C PHE A 970 18.58 9.10 0.16
N ASP A 971 17.55 8.70 -0.61
CA ASP A 971 16.86 7.41 -0.61
C ASP A 971 16.92 6.68 -1.97
N TYR A 972 17.82 7.08 -2.88
CA TYR A 972 18.04 6.34 -4.12
C TYR A 972 18.77 5.00 -3.84
N GLY A 973 18.04 3.90 -4.00
CA GLY A 973 18.54 2.54 -3.77
C GLY A 973 18.63 2.13 -2.30
N GLN A 974 18.98 0.85 -2.05
CA GLN A 974 19.15 0.32 -0.68
C GLN A 974 20.48 0.72 -0.02
N ASP A 975 21.48 1.09 -0.82
CA ASP A 975 22.80 1.53 -0.36
C ASP A 975 23.09 2.92 -0.92
N ARG A 976 23.26 3.92 -0.04
CA ARG A 976 23.58 5.32 -0.39
C ARG A 976 24.86 5.49 -1.22
N ARG A 977 25.74 4.48 -1.24
CA ARG A 977 26.97 4.46 -2.06
C ARG A 977 26.74 3.89 -3.47
N SER A 978 25.60 3.26 -3.73
CA SER A 978 25.28 2.61 -5.00
C SER A 978 24.65 3.60 -5.99
N ASN A 979 25.49 4.45 -6.58
CA ASN A 979 25.10 5.49 -7.54
C ASN A 979 24.36 4.98 -8.79
N THR A 980 24.32 3.67 -9.04
CA THR A 980 23.66 3.03 -10.19
C THR A 980 22.15 3.28 -10.28
N TYR A 981 21.45 3.47 -9.15
CA TYR A 981 19.99 3.57 -9.16
C TYR A 981 19.49 4.85 -9.85
N GLY A 982 19.92 6.02 -9.36
CA GLY A 982 19.55 7.32 -9.93
C GLY A 982 19.97 7.48 -11.38
N LEU A 983 21.09 6.87 -11.76
CA LEU A 983 21.57 6.80 -13.14
C LEU A 983 20.55 6.10 -14.05
N ARG A 984 20.12 4.88 -13.68
CA ARG A 984 19.20 4.05 -14.47
C ARG A 984 17.80 4.63 -14.54
N ASP A 985 17.29 5.24 -13.46
CA ASP A 985 16.01 5.95 -13.49
C ASP A 985 16.06 7.17 -14.43
N THR A 986 17.14 7.95 -14.37
CA THR A 986 17.30 9.10 -15.26
C THR A 986 17.48 8.68 -16.72
N THR A 987 18.19 7.57 -17.02
CA THR A 987 18.21 6.95 -18.37
C THR A 987 16.80 6.61 -18.86
N ALA A 988 15.94 6.06 -18.00
CA ALA A 988 14.56 5.75 -18.36
C ALA A 988 13.77 7.04 -18.68
N ALA A 989 13.82 8.04 -17.80
CA ALA A 989 13.16 9.33 -18.00
C ALA A 989 13.59 10.07 -19.30
N LEU A 990 14.89 10.00 -19.66
CA LEU A 990 15.39 10.55 -20.92
C LEU A 990 14.81 9.81 -22.15
N ARG A 991 14.73 8.47 -22.10
CA ARG A 991 14.08 7.66 -23.15
C ARG A 991 12.57 7.91 -23.24
N GLU A 992 11.90 8.14 -22.11
CA GLU A 992 10.49 8.53 -22.07
C GLU A 992 10.23 9.87 -22.78
N CYS A 993 11.17 10.83 -22.67
CA CYS A 993 11.10 12.09 -23.41
C CYS A 993 11.19 11.85 -24.93
N GLU A 994 12.22 11.11 -25.37
CA GLU A 994 12.42 10.79 -26.80
C GLU A 994 11.23 10.02 -27.38
N ALA A 995 10.66 9.07 -26.64
CA ALA A 995 9.47 8.31 -27.04
C ALA A 995 8.21 9.17 -27.24
N LYS A 996 8.11 10.34 -26.58
CA LYS A 996 7.03 11.32 -26.78
C LYS A 996 7.39 12.43 -27.79
N GLY A 997 8.50 12.28 -28.53
CA GLY A 997 8.96 13.25 -29.53
C GLY A 997 9.56 14.53 -28.94
N VAL A 998 9.94 14.51 -27.65
CA VAL A 998 10.67 15.61 -27.00
C VAL A 998 12.14 15.24 -26.93
N THR A 999 13.01 16.11 -27.43
CA THR A 999 14.46 15.86 -27.48
C THR A 999 15.13 16.40 -26.20
N PRO A 1000 15.58 15.55 -25.26
CA PRO A 1000 16.40 16.02 -24.15
C PRO A 1000 17.84 16.29 -24.60
N PHE A 1001 18.50 17.25 -23.98
CA PHE A 1001 19.92 17.52 -24.14
C PHE A 1001 20.51 17.94 -22.79
N CYS A 1002 21.53 17.22 -22.31
CA CYS A 1002 22.14 17.41 -21.00
C CYS A 1002 23.40 18.27 -21.12
N ILE A 1003 23.52 19.31 -20.31
CA ILE A 1003 24.72 20.13 -20.20
C ILE A 1003 25.22 20.00 -18.76
N THR A 1004 26.45 19.52 -18.60
CA THR A 1004 27.09 19.43 -17.29
C THR A 1004 28.43 20.14 -17.24
N VAL A 1005 28.85 20.42 -16.01
CA VAL A 1005 30.05 21.20 -15.71
C VAL A 1005 31.06 20.42 -14.84
N ASP A 1006 30.67 19.25 -14.35
CA ASP A 1006 31.58 18.28 -13.76
C ASP A 1006 32.52 17.68 -14.82
N ARG A 1007 33.82 17.73 -14.57
CA ARG A 1007 34.87 17.12 -15.40
C ARG A 1007 34.78 15.59 -15.46
N ALA A 1008 34.26 14.94 -14.42
CA ALA A 1008 33.94 13.52 -14.43
C ALA A 1008 32.61 13.19 -15.17
N GLY A 1009 31.90 14.22 -15.65
CA GLY A 1009 30.65 14.14 -16.44
C GLY A 1009 30.65 13.10 -17.55
N HIS A 1010 31.78 12.94 -18.24
CA HIS A 1010 31.91 12.08 -19.42
C HIS A 1010 31.65 10.59 -19.17
N ASP A 1011 31.89 10.10 -17.96
CA ASP A 1011 31.77 8.67 -17.66
C ASP A 1011 30.31 8.30 -17.39
N TYR A 1012 29.62 9.04 -16.53
CA TYR A 1012 28.22 8.75 -16.20
C TYR A 1012 27.23 9.19 -17.30
N LEU A 1013 27.46 10.33 -17.97
CA LEU A 1013 26.57 10.77 -19.06
C LEU A 1013 26.57 9.80 -20.23
N ARG A 1014 27.70 9.12 -20.49
CA ARG A 1014 27.81 8.08 -21.53
C ARG A 1014 26.95 6.85 -21.25
N GLU A 1015 26.69 6.55 -19.97
CA GLU A 1015 25.71 5.53 -19.57
C GLU A 1015 24.26 6.05 -19.62
N MET A 1016 24.05 7.35 -19.39
CA MET A 1016 22.71 7.96 -19.41
C MET A 1016 22.14 8.15 -20.82
N CYS A 1017 22.92 8.72 -21.73
CA CYS A 1017 22.45 9.16 -23.04
C CYS A 1017 23.56 9.06 -24.12
N PRO A 1018 23.18 8.95 -25.41
CA PRO A 1018 24.17 8.89 -26.48
C PRO A 1018 24.95 10.21 -26.60
N GLN A 1019 26.18 10.14 -27.13
CA GLN A 1019 27.11 11.28 -27.22
C GLN A 1019 26.56 12.51 -27.99
N SER A 1020 25.53 12.35 -28.81
CA SER A 1020 24.83 13.45 -29.48
C SER A 1020 23.85 14.22 -28.60
N ARG A 1021 23.64 13.80 -27.35
CA ARG A 1021 22.64 14.30 -26.40
C ARG A 1021 23.22 14.91 -25.13
N TYR A 1022 24.54 15.01 -25.01
CA TYR A 1022 25.16 15.75 -23.91
C TYR A 1022 26.34 16.63 -24.34
N LEU A 1023 26.73 17.55 -23.46
CA LEU A 1023 28.00 18.25 -23.49
C LEU A 1023 28.52 18.44 -22.06
N VAL A 1024 29.81 18.16 -21.85
CA VAL A 1024 30.54 18.54 -20.64
C VAL A 1024 31.33 19.82 -20.94
N ILE A 1025 31.32 20.76 -20.01
CA ILE A 1025 32.03 22.05 -20.10
C ILE A 1025 33.15 22.08 -19.07
N ASP A 1026 34.42 22.18 -19.50
CA ASP A 1026 35.61 22.08 -18.63
C ASP A 1026 35.83 23.27 -17.67
N ASP A 1027 35.26 24.43 -18.01
CA ASP A 1027 35.30 25.71 -17.29
C ASP A 1027 33.91 26.35 -17.28
N ILE A 1028 33.28 26.38 -16.11
CA ILE A 1028 31.96 26.96 -15.90
C ILE A 1028 31.84 28.42 -16.35
N THR A 1029 32.91 29.21 -16.25
CA THR A 1029 32.86 30.64 -16.58
C THR A 1029 32.63 30.89 -18.08
N SER A 1030 32.82 29.86 -18.91
CA SER A 1030 32.49 29.85 -20.34
C SER A 1030 31.00 29.60 -20.65
N LEU A 1031 30.21 29.05 -19.71
CA LEU A 1031 28.80 28.67 -19.93
C LEU A 1031 27.94 29.80 -20.55
N PRO A 1032 28.04 31.08 -20.12
CA PRO A 1032 27.27 32.17 -20.74
C PRO A 1032 27.62 32.46 -22.21
N HIS A 1033 28.81 32.03 -22.67
CA HIS A 1033 29.27 32.15 -24.06
C HIS A 1033 28.97 30.89 -24.90
N GLU A 1034 28.99 29.70 -24.27
CA GLU A 1034 28.77 28.43 -24.96
C GLU A 1034 27.28 28.07 -25.09
N LEU A 1035 26.44 28.40 -24.11
CA LEU A 1035 25.01 28.04 -24.12
C LEU A 1035 24.26 28.52 -25.39
N PRO A 1036 24.48 29.74 -25.92
CA PRO A 1036 23.97 30.16 -27.24
C PRO A 1036 24.38 29.24 -28.40
N LYS A 1037 25.65 28.82 -28.46
CA LYS A 1037 26.20 27.96 -29.52
C LYS A 1037 25.67 26.54 -29.42
N ILE A 1038 25.53 26.03 -28.20
CA ILE A 1038 24.94 24.71 -27.91
C ILE A 1038 23.48 24.70 -28.39
N TYR A 1039 22.71 25.72 -28.04
CA TYR A 1039 21.33 25.88 -28.50
C TYR A 1039 21.26 25.86 -30.04
N GLN A 1040 22.09 26.65 -30.72
CA GLN A 1040 22.15 26.68 -32.19
C GLN A 1040 22.41 25.28 -32.77
N ARG A 1041 23.42 24.57 -32.22
CA ARG A 1041 23.77 23.21 -32.64
C ARG A 1041 22.61 22.25 -32.47
N VAL A 1042 21.98 22.21 -31.29
CA VAL A 1042 20.84 21.31 -31.00
C VAL A 1042 19.68 21.56 -31.98
N VAL A 1043 19.29 22.83 -32.17
CA VAL A 1043 18.18 23.20 -33.06
C VAL A 1043 18.49 22.93 -34.53
N THR A 1044 19.72 23.21 -34.99
CA THR A 1044 20.10 22.99 -36.40
C THR A 1044 20.25 21.51 -36.72
N THR A 1045 20.85 20.70 -35.83
CA THR A 1045 20.98 19.26 -36.05
C THR A 1045 19.63 18.56 -36.11
N SER A 1046 18.63 19.00 -35.33
CA SER A 1046 17.28 18.43 -35.40
C SER A 1046 16.55 18.67 -36.73
N LYS A 1047 16.93 19.67 -37.55
CA LYS A 1047 16.37 19.82 -38.91
C LYS A 1047 16.86 18.77 -39.91
N LEU A 1048 17.99 18.10 -39.66
CA LEU A 1048 18.57 17.08 -40.55
C LEU A 1048 18.05 15.65 -40.29
N ALA A 1049 17.20 15.46 -39.28
CA ALA A 1049 16.82 14.14 -38.75
C ALA A 1049 15.34 13.76 -38.96
N LEU A 1050 14.82 13.89 -40.19
CA LEU A 1050 13.59 13.24 -40.66
C LEU A 1050 13.75 12.86 -42.15
N PRO A 1051 13.12 11.78 -42.65
CA PRO A 1051 12.08 10.99 -42.00
C PRO A 1051 12.57 9.65 -41.43
N ALA A 1052 12.08 9.30 -40.23
CA ALA A 1052 12.05 7.91 -39.80
C ALA A 1052 11.06 7.14 -40.67
N ALA A 1053 11.56 6.16 -41.44
CA ALA A 1053 10.74 5.36 -42.32
C ALA A 1053 9.75 4.48 -41.55
N SER A 1054 8.62 4.17 -42.21
CA SER A 1054 7.65 3.16 -41.81
C SER A 1054 8.33 1.87 -41.32
N PHE A 1055 8.24 1.59 -40.03
CA PHE A 1055 8.50 0.24 -39.51
C PHE A 1055 7.31 -0.66 -39.84
N ALA A 1056 7.34 -1.20 -41.06
CA ALA A 1056 6.47 -2.30 -41.44
C ALA A 1056 6.82 -3.55 -40.62
N ASN A 1057 5.77 -4.18 -40.08
CA ASN A 1057 5.79 -5.34 -39.21
C ASN A 1057 6.54 -6.55 -39.81
N PRO A 1058 7.66 -7.03 -39.23
CA PRO A 1058 8.48 -8.10 -39.80
C PRO A 1058 7.97 -9.53 -39.47
N HIS A 1059 6.66 -9.74 -39.42
CA HIS A 1059 6.04 -11.07 -39.26
C HIS A 1059 4.86 -11.29 -40.23
N ALA A 1060 5.15 -11.30 -41.53
CA ALA A 1060 4.19 -11.66 -42.58
C ALA A 1060 4.82 -12.46 -43.75
N VAL A 1061 5.61 -13.49 -43.42
CA VAL A 1061 5.95 -14.60 -44.33
C VAL A 1061 5.19 -15.82 -43.79
N GLY A 1062 4.34 -16.54 -44.51
CA GLY A 1062 4.00 -16.53 -45.91
C GLY A 1062 3.37 -17.89 -46.24
N ARG A 1063 2.07 -17.95 -46.50
CA ARG A 1063 1.38 -19.18 -46.94
C ARG A 1063 0.45 -18.89 -48.10
N ARG A 1064 0.99 -18.96 -49.32
CA ARG A 1064 0.21 -19.33 -50.49
C ARG A 1064 0.19 -20.86 -50.57
N SER A 1065 -0.98 -21.45 -50.41
CA SER A 1065 -1.20 -22.85 -50.76
C SER A 1065 -1.23 -22.98 -52.29
N SER A 1066 -0.49 -23.96 -52.81
CA SER A 1066 -0.80 -24.54 -54.11
C SER A 1066 -0.35 -26.00 -54.14
N ARG A 1067 -1.28 -26.89 -54.52
CA ARG A 1067 -1.06 -28.32 -54.87
C ARG A 1067 -0.59 -29.27 -53.76
N ARG A 1068 -1.54 -29.83 -53.00
CA ARG A 1068 -2.12 -31.18 -53.17
C ARG A 1068 -2.90 -31.58 -51.92
#